data_AF-A0AAD4IR59-F1
#
_entry.id   AF-A0AAD4IR59-F1
#
_cell.length_a   1.000
_cell.length_b   1.000
_cell.length_c   1.000
_cell.angle_alpha   90.00
_cell.angle_beta   90.00
_cell.angle_gamma   90.00
#
_symmetry.space_group_name_H-M   'P 1'
#
loop_
_entity.id
_entity.type
_entity.pdbx_description
1 polymer ?
#
loop_
_entity_poly.entity_id
_entity_poly.type
_entity_poly.pdbx_seq_one_letter_code
_entity_poly.pdbx_strand_id
1 'polypeptide(L)'
;MDKVQCIKCGKKISGGIYRIKEHIAQIKGNGSSCTKASKEDQEICRNAINEAKLKKKMKKDGGEELRSQVNIHNDPREEDIDVDQLKESFESMKSPRSLGPMDKFANPISPEACLSSGKSKLREQNIKNAFDKQRSATLDSWKLLVESVDQYGPGYVPLTIYDYTVPLLNKEIDRTKNLLKTHETEWRLNGCSIMIDGWSDRKRRSIMNLCVNSKLGTVFLSSKDFSDIAHTSEVIFEYVDQCIDEVGPDNVVQIVTDNASNNMGAAKLLKEKRPTIFWTSCAAHTIDLMLESIAKQSRFKKVIDQARALTAFLYAHHKVLAMMRSFTKKKDIVRPGVTQFASTFLTLQSINEKRLELKAMFGSHEWEECKFSKSVKGKSAYTTVVRLTFWSGVASCLEVFTPLIKVLRIADSDRKPSMGFVYGELVQAKEDIKIAEHSIPKNYEPIIEVIDARIKDRFDSPLHLTAHVLNHFYHYKNPLLHLEHDVTIGMIECMDILFPGDVDLQDKILNEEFPKYRDKESLFGKPVAVKGCSLNDARFDPASWWSNFGAITHNLQRLAMRILLLTSSSSGCERNWSAFEGVHTKKRNRLGIKLLNNLVFVQFNARLLSKQKREKDRSDVDTLLSNDSTTAQEWIVNDIVVFVVDDDDDDDVGGGMGGLGSRTPKYRTVRELYDENFESEDEEITENGDGDELDGDHFLGDV
;
A
#
# COMPACT_ATOMS: atom_id res chain seq x y z
N MET A 1 -28.46 15.24 30.28
CA MET A 1 -29.67 15.14 29.43
C MET A 1 -29.91 16.49 28.80
N ASP A 2 -29.91 16.57 27.48
CA ASP A 2 -30.08 17.83 26.76
C ASP A 2 -31.47 18.40 27.00
N LYS A 3 -31.51 19.68 27.43
CA LYS A 3 -32.73 20.46 27.63
C LYS A 3 -32.90 21.41 26.44
N VAL A 4 -34.01 21.32 25.74
CA VAL A 4 -34.35 22.16 24.58
C VAL A 4 -35.56 23.03 24.91
N GLN A 5 -35.56 24.29 24.45
CA GLN A 5 -36.61 25.27 24.72
C GLN A 5 -37.47 25.49 23.47
N CYS A 6 -38.79 25.42 23.62
CA CYS A 6 -39.73 25.76 22.57
C CYS A 6 -39.74 27.27 22.34
N ILE A 7 -39.41 27.69 21.11
CA ILE A 7 -39.35 29.10 20.72
C ILE A 7 -40.75 29.74 20.64
N LYS A 8 -41.81 28.92 20.47
CA LYS A 8 -43.20 29.39 20.34
C LYS A 8 -43.85 29.67 21.70
N CYS A 9 -43.70 28.76 22.67
CA CYS A 9 -44.34 28.90 23.99
C CYS A 9 -43.36 29.13 25.15
N GLY A 10 -42.05 29.12 24.91
CA GLY A 10 -41.00 29.31 25.92
C GLY A 10 -40.73 28.09 26.81
N LYS A 11 -41.46 26.98 26.65
CA LYS A 11 -41.35 25.81 27.54
C LYS A 11 -40.05 25.03 27.33
N LYS A 12 -39.35 24.71 28.41
CA LYS A 12 -38.15 23.85 28.41
C LYS A 12 -38.55 22.37 28.54
N ILE A 13 -38.02 21.52 27.67
CA ILE A 13 -38.32 20.08 27.58
C ILE A 13 -37.02 19.28 27.69
N SER A 14 -37.02 18.25 28.52
CA SER A 14 -35.92 17.28 28.65
C SER A 14 -36.14 16.08 27.73
N GLY A 15 -35.14 15.73 26.91
CA GLY A 15 -35.18 14.57 26.01
C GLY A 15 -34.99 14.87 24.53
N GLY A 16 -34.34 15.99 24.20
CA GLY A 16 -33.84 16.28 22.85
C GLY A 16 -34.90 16.64 21.79
N ILE A 17 -34.45 16.69 20.54
CA ILE A 17 -35.19 17.25 19.38
C ILE A 17 -36.49 16.49 19.07
N TYR A 18 -36.57 15.19 19.40
CA TYR A 18 -37.77 14.39 19.11
C TYR A 18 -38.97 14.83 19.98
N ARG A 19 -38.76 15.02 21.29
CA ARG A 19 -39.85 15.42 22.22
C ARG A 19 -40.36 16.84 21.99
N ILE A 20 -39.50 17.75 21.52
CA ILE A 20 -39.93 19.12 21.18
C ILE A 20 -40.77 19.14 19.90
N LYS A 21 -40.52 18.23 18.94
CA LYS A 21 -41.39 18.04 17.76
C LYS A 21 -42.77 17.49 18.15
N GLU A 22 -42.84 16.54 19.07
CA GLU A 22 -44.11 16.01 19.60
C GLU A 22 -44.92 17.10 20.34
N HIS A 23 -44.24 17.95 21.11
CA HIS A 23 -44.83 19.11 21.79
C HIS A 23 -45.46 20.10 20.81
N ILE A 24 -44.77 20.45 19.71
CA ILE A 24 -45.26 21.37 18.69
C ILE A 24 -46.38 20.73 17.86
N ALA A 25 -46.26 19.44 17.51
CA ALA A 25 -47.25 18.69 16.73
C ALA A 25 -48.53 18.29 17.52
N GLN A 26 -48.57 18.58 18.83
CA GLN A 26 -49.65 18.24 19.76
C GLN A 26 -50.01 16.74 19.81
N ILE A 27 -49.02 15.86 19.65
CA ILE A 27 -49.22 14.41 19.69
C ILE A 27 -49.24 13.96 21.17
N LYS A 28 -50.33 13.32 21.60
CA LYS A 28 -50.47 12.82 22.99
C LYS A 28 -49.55 11.63 23.21
N GLY A 29 -48.72 11.68 24.27
CA GLY A 29 -47.92 10.52 24.68
C GLY A 29 -46.82 10.78 25.70
N ASN A 30 -46.06 11.88 25.58
CA ASN A 30 -44.87 12.10 26.43
C ASN A 30 -44.54 13.58 26.78
N GLY A 31 -45.51 14.49 26.64
CA GLY A 31 -45.36 15.90 27.02
C GLY A 31 -46.65 16.71 26.82
N SER A 32 -46.76 17.88 27.46
CA SER A 32 -47.90 18.80 27.25
C SER A 32 -47.87 19.39 25.84
N SER A 33 -49.01 19.62 25.20
CA SER A 33 -49.10 20.27 23.88
C SER A 33 -48.70 21.74 23.89
N CYS A 34 -48.15 22.24 22.78
CA CYS A 34 -47.85 23.67 22.60
C CYS A 34 -49.13 24.47 22.34
N THR A 35 -49.44 25.43 23.21
CA THR A 35 -50.63 26.29 23.10
C THR A 35 -50.48 27.45 22.10
N LYS A 36 -49.26 27.70 21.61
CA LYS A 36 -48.92 28.81 20.69
C LYS A 36 -48.44 28.34 19.31
N ALA A 37 -48.55 27.06 18.98
CA ALA A 37 -48.17 26.53 17.67
C ALA A 37 -49.27 26.78 16.64
N SER A 38 -48.92 27.38 15.49
CA SER A 38 -49.84 27.54 14.36
C SER A 38 -50.20 26.18 13.74
N LYS A 39 -51.27 26.12 12.93
CA LYS A 39 -51.62 24.88 12.21
C LYS A 39 -50.50 24.43 11.26
N GLU A 40 -49.82 25.37 10.64
CA GLU A 40 -48.68 25.13 9.75
C GLU A 40 -47.47 24.56 10.52
N ASP A 41 -47.13 25.12 11.69
CA ASP A 41 -46.06 24.59 12.55
C ASP A 41 -46.35 23.14 13.01
N GLN A 42 -47.62 22.84 13.29
CA GLN A 42 -48.06 21.50 13.70
C GLN A 42 -47.90 20.50 12.56
N GLU A 43 -48.23 20.89 11.34
CA GLU A 43 -48.15 20.06 10.14
C GLU A 43 -46.70 19.75 9.77
N ILE A 44 -45.83 20.76 9.78
CA ILE A 44 -44.38 20.59 9.55
C ILE A 44 -43.78 19.59 10.54
N CYS A 45 -44.09 19.72 11.83
CA CYS A 45 -43.56 18.81 12.84
C CYS A 45 -44.15 17.40 12.72
N ARG A 46 -45.43 17.27 12.35
CA ARG A 46 -46.10 15.98 12.14
C ARG A 46 -45.52 15.25 10.93
N ASN A 47 -45.28 15.95 9.83
CA ASN A 47 -44.63 15.41 8.64
C ASN A 47 -43.20 14.95 8.94
N ALA A 48 -42.42 15.75 9.67
CA ALA A 48 -41.05 15.38 10.04
C ALA A 48 -40.99 14.14 10.97
N ILE A 49 -41.99 13.93 11.84
CA ILE A 49 -42.10 12.73 12.68
C ILE A 49 -42.49 11.52 11.83
N ASN A 50 -43.45 11.68 10.92
CA ASN A 50 -43.93 10.62 10.04
C ASN A 50 -42.85 10.19 9.03
N GLU A 51 -42.11 11.12 8.45
CA GLU A 51 -40.98 10.84 7.56
C GLU A 51 -39.87 10.08 8.29
N ALA A 52 -39.57 10.43 9.55
CA ALA A 52 -38.61 9.70 10.37
C ALA A 52 -39.10 8.27 10.70
N LYS A 53 -40.41 8.08 10.92
CA LYS A 53 -41.02 6.76 11.11
C LYS A 53 -40.99 5.95 9.81
N LEU A 54 -41.29 6.55 8.67
CA LEU A 54 -41.20 5.93 7.34
C LEU A 54 -39.77 5.51 7.02
N LYS A 55 -38.76 6.38 7.22
CA LYS A 55 -37.35 6.02 7.05
C LYS A 55 -36.92 4.87 7.97
N LYS A 56 -37.44 4.81 9.20
CA LYS A 56 -37.15 3.72 10.13
C LYS A 56 -37.88 2.43 9.75
N LYS A 57 -39.09 2.53 9.16
CA LYS A 57 -39.86 1.43 8.60
C LYS A 57 -39.18 0.89 7.34
N MET A 58 -38.81 1.72 6.37
CA MET A 58 -38.03 1.32 5.19
C MET A 58 -36.67 0.70 5.55
N LYS A 59 -36.03 1.14 6.64
CA LYS A 59 -34.78 0.52 7.14
C LYS A 59 -35.01 -0.82 7.84
N LYS A 60 -36.23 -1.08 8.31
CA LYS A 60 -36.63 -2.36 8.92
C LYS A 60 -37.17 -3.31 7.85
N ASP A 61 -38.03 -2.82 6.97
CA ASP A 61 -38.56 -3.50 5.79
C ASP A 61 -37.42 -3.87 4.85
N GLY A 62 -36.47 -2.98 4.53
CA GLY A 62 -35.26 -3.33 3.78
C GLY A 62 -34.29 -4.28 4.50
N GLY A 63 -34.41 -4.42 5.83
CA GLY A 63 -33.66 -5.41 6.62
C GLY A 63 -34.39 -6.77 6.74
N GLU A 64 -35.72 -6.76 6.64
CA GLU A 64 -36.60 -7.93 6.57
C GLU A 64 -36.68 -8.46 5.13
N GLU A 65 -36.55 -7.61 4.12
CA GLU A 65 -36.48 -7.92 2.69
C GLU A 65 -35.11 -8.48 2.30
N LEU A 66 -34.01 -7.96 2.90
CA LEU A 66 -32.71 -8.63 2.88
C LEU A 66 -32.70 -9.99 3.60
N ARG A 67 -33.68 -10.25 4.49
CA ARG A 67 -33.85 -11.54 5.18
C ARG A 67 -34.83 -12.46 4.46
N SER A 68 -35.83 -11.94 3.77
CA SER A 68 -36.81 -12.71 2.98
C SER A 68 -36.25 -13.12 1.62
N GLN A 69 -35.32 -12.34 1.02
CA GLN A 69 -34.51 -12.76 -0.12
C GLN A 69 -33.56 -13.94 0.20
N VAL A 70 -33.51 -14.40 1.45
CA VAL A 70 -32.72 -15.56 1.90
C VAL A 70 -33.59 -16.79 2.20
N ASN A 71 -34.92 -16.73 2.07
CA ASN A 71 -35.75 -17.94 2.21
C ASN A 71 -36.36 -18.37 0.88
N ILE A 72 -35.76 -19.38 0.28
CA ILE A 72 -36.37 -20.20 -0.77
C ILE A 72 -37.50 -21.00 -0.12
N HIS A 73 -38.65 -21.03 -0.80
CA HIS A 73 -39.70 -22.06 -0.74
C HIS A 73 -39.35 -23.30 0.11
N ASN A 74 -40.14 -23.52 1.17
CA ASN A 74 -40.29 -24.82 1.83
C ASN A 74 -41.17 -25.73 0.96
N ASP A 75 -40.79 -27.01 0.85
CA ASP A 75 -41.66 -28.13 0.48
C ASP A 75 -41.36 -29.26 1.51
N PRO A 76 -42.29 -30.16 1.88
CA PRO A 76 -43.04 -30.09 3.12
C PRO A 76 -42.71 -31.31 3.98
N ARG A 77 -41.73 -31.22 4.87
CA ARG A 77 -41.49 -32.24 5.91
C ARG A 77 -40.88 -31.62 7.16
N GLU A 78 -41.58 -30.69 7.80
CA GLU A 78 -41.38 -30.40 9.21
C GLU A 78 -42.75 -30.18 9.86
N GLU A 79 -43.00 -30.86 10.98
CA GLU A 79 -44.25 -30.87 11.72
C GLU A 79 -44.50 -29.50 12.39
N ASP A 80 -45.67 -28.93 12.13
CA ASP A 80 -46.13 -27.66 12.71
C ASP A 80 -46.46 -27.82 14.21
N ILE A 81 -45.92 -26.93 15.05
CA ILE A 81 -46.44 -26.67 16.40
C ILE A 81 -47.13 -25.30 16.34
N ASP A 82 -48.46 -25.34 16.41
CA ASP A 82 -49.38 -24.21 16.34
C ASP A 82 -49.31 -23.34 17.61
N VAL A 83 -48.99 -22.04 17.45
CA VAL A 83 -48.78 -21.07 18.54
C VAL A 83 -50.00 -20.14 18.73
N ASP A 84 -51.09 -20.33 17.97
CA ASP A 84 -52.25 -19.43 18.01
C ASP A 84 -53.40 -19.89 18.93
N GLN A 85 -53.22 -20.98 19.68
CA GLN A 85 -54.28 -21.50 20.56
C GLN A 85 -54.31 -20.97 22.01
N LEU A 86 -53.56 -19.90 22.36
CA LEU A 86 -53.53 -19.41 23.76
C LEU A 86 -53.55 -17.88 23.93
N LYS A 87 -54.20 -17.16 23.03
CA LYS A 87 -54.58 -15.75 23.27
C LYS A 87 -56.03 -15.51 22.90
N GLU A 88 -56.93 -15.75 23.85
CA GLU A 88 -58.04 -14.84 24.17
C GLU A 88 -58.94 -15.43 25.27
N SER A 89 -58.80 -14.90 26.50
CA SER A 89 -59.95 -14.59 27.38
C SER A 89 -59.48 -13.90 28.67
N PHE A 90 -59.64 -12.58 28.66
CA PHE A 90 -60.09 -11.68 29.73
C PHE A 90 -59.85 -12.02 31.22
N GLU A 91 -59.08 -11.12 31.84
CA GLU A 91 -59.39 -10.37 33.07
C GLU A 91 -60.25 -11.03 34.17
N SER A 92 -59.64 -11.35 35.32
CA SER A 92 -59.84 -10.61 36.59
C SER A 92 -59.19 -11.32 37.79
N MET A 93 -58.92 -10.51 38.83
CA MET A 93 -58.57 -10.82 40.22
C MET A 93 -57.09 -10.84 40.63
N LYS A 94 -56.85 -10.11 41.72
CA LYS A 94 -55.57 -9.68 42.28
C LYS A 94 -55.00 -10.69 43.27
N SER A 95 -53.71 -11.04 43.08
CA SER A 95 -52.63 -11.36 44.05
C SER A 95 -52.81 -12.58 45.00
N PRO A 96 -51.73 -13.31 45.39
CA PRO A 96 -50.52 -12.75 46.02
C PRO A 96 -49.18 -13.14 45.35
N ARG A 97 -48.16 -12.34 45.65
CA ARG A 97 -46.79 -12.39 45.08
C ARG A 97 -46.07 -13.70 45.40
N SER A 98 -45.61 -14.42 44.37
CA SER A 98 -44.50 -15.36 44.48
C SER A 98 -43.24 -14.73 43.87
N LEU A 99 -42.23 -14.53 44.72
CA LEU A 99 -40.91 -14.01 44.39
C LEU A 99 -40.28 -14.82 43.23
N GLY A 100 -39.69 -14.11 42.28
CA GLY A 100 -39.09 -14.70 41.08
C GLY A 100 -37.58 -14.95 41.23
N PRO A 101 -36.95 -15.64 40.26
CA PRO A 101 -35.55 -16.10 40.34
C PRO A 101 -34.49 -14.97 40.45
N MET A 102 -34.89 -13.71 40.24
CA MET A 102 -34.02 -12.53 40.32
C MET A 102 -33.63 -12.13 41.74
N ASP A 103 -34.37 -12.55 42.78
CA ASP A 103 -34.05 -12.19 44.16
C ASP A 103 -32.83 -12.96 44.72
N LYS A 104 -32.29 -13.95 43.99
CA LYS A 104 -31.01 -14.60 44.30
C LYS A 104 -29.78 -13.71 44.07
N PHE A 105 -29.95 -12.55 43.45
CA PHE A 105 -28.83 -11.63 43.14
C PHE A 105 -28.83 -10.33 43.96
N ALA A 106 -29.77 -10.15 44.89
CA ALA A 106 -29.85 -8.96 45.74
C ALA A 106 -29.72 -9.35 47.23
N ASN A 107 -28.51 -9.75 47.66
CA ASN A 107 -28.22 -9.77 49.10
C ASN A 107 -27.90 -8.34 49.57
N PRO A 108 -28.43 -7.89 50.73
CA PRO A 108 -27.96 -6.67 51.38
C PRO A 108 -26.47 -6.80 51.70
N ILE A 109 -25.69 -5.81 51.30
CA ILE A 109 -24.26 -5.72 51.61
C ILE A 109 -24.14 -5.47 53.12
N SER A 110 -23.72 -6.49 53.87
CA SER A 110 -23.12 -6.29 55.20
C SER A 110 -21.74 -5.64 54.99
N PRO A 111 -21.36 -4.59 55.77
CA PRO A 111 -20.11 -3.86 55.58
C PRO A 111 -18.81 -4.66 55.78
N GLU A 112 -18.88 -5.89 56.30
CA GLU A 112 -17.68 -6.60 56.79
C GLU A 112 -17.14 -7.69 55.85
N ALA A 113 -17.77 -7.94 54.69
CA ALA A 113 -17.34 -9.00 53.76
C ALA A 113 -16.52 -8.52 52.54
N CYS A 114 -16.11 -7.25 52.46
CA CYS A 114 -15.60 -6.65 51.23
C CYS A 114 -14.08 -6.71 50.98
N LEU A 115 -13.24 -7.22 51.89
CA LEU A 115 -11.78 -7.03 51.76
C LEU A 115 -11.00 -8.14 51.02
N SER A 116 -11.56 -9.33 50.80
CA SER A 116 -10.85 -10.43 50.11
C SER A 116 -11.45 -10.83 48.75
N SER A 117 -12.77 -10.78 48.58
CA SER A 117 -13.45 -11.22 47.34
C SER A 117 -13.42 -10.17 46.20
N GLY A 118 -13.24 -8.88 46.54
CA GLY A 118 -13.26 -7.78 45.57
C GLY A 118 -12.09 -7.83 44.57
N LYS A 119 -10.89 -8.23 45.01
CA LYS A 119 -9.69 -8.29 44.15
C LYS A 119 -9.81 -9.37 43.06
N SER A 120 -10.41 -10.53 43.35
CA SER A 120 -10.54 -11.60 42.35
C SER A 120 -11.61 -11.28 41.31
N LYS A 121 -12.75 -10.70 41.73
CA LYS A 121 -13.83 -10.28 40.81
C LYS A 121 -13.41 -9.11 39.92
N LEU A 122 -12.69 -8.12 40.46
CA LEU A 122 -12.13 -7.03 39.65
C LEU A 122 -11.08 -7.56 38.67
N ARG A 123 -10.23 -8.49 39.11
CA ARG A 123 -9.23 -9.14 38.25
C ARG A 123 -9.91 -9.93 37.13
N GLU A 124 -10.94 -10.71 37.41
CA GLU A 124 -11.71 -11.44 36.39
C GLU A 124 -12.48 -10.52 35.43
N GLN A 125 -13.07 -9.42 35.91
CA GLN A 125 -13.69 -8.41 35.04
C GLN A 125 -12.64 -7.69 34.18
N ASN A 126 -11.48 -7.36 34.73
CA ASN A 126 -10.37 -6.76 33.99
C ASN A 126 -9.77 -7.72 32.97
N ILE A 127 -9.70 -9.02 33.29
CA ILE A 127 -9.30 -10.08 32.35
C ILE A 127 -10.33 -10.22 31.23
N LYS A 128 -11.64 -10.21 31.54
CA LYS A 128 -12.72 -10.23 30.54
C LYS A 128 -12.67 -9.01 29.60
N ASN A 129 -12.44 -7.82 30.15
CA ASN A 129 -12.26 -6.60 29.35
C ASN A 129 -10.93 -6.57 28.58
N ALA A 130 -9.92 -7.33 29.02
CA ALA A 130 -8.65 -7.49 28.32
C ALA A 130 -8.76 -8.46 27.12
N PHE A 131 -9.69 -9.42 27.16
CA PHE A 131 -9.98 -10.30 26.01
C PHE A 131 -10.49 -9.49 24.80
N ASP A 132 -11.25 -8.41 24.99
CA ASP A 132 -11.63 -7.48 23.91
C ASP A 132 -10.43 -6.73 23.29
N LYS A 133 -9.28 -6.72 23.98
CA LYS A 133 -8.01 -6.09 23.58
C LYS A 133 -6.89 -7.11 23.33
N GLN A 134 -7.24 -8.37 23.05
CA GLN A 134 -6.28 -9.48 22.89
C GLN A 134 -5.11 -9.14 21.95
N ARG A 135 -5.34 -8.31 20.93
CA ARG A 135 -4.34 -7.85 19.95
C ARG A 135 -3.26 -6.93 20.55
N SER A 136 -3.54 -6.24 21.66
CA SER A 136 -2.57 -5.38 22.37
C SER A 136 -1.72 -6.15 23.38
N ALA A 137 -2.27 -7.22 23.98
CA ALA A 137 -1.56 -8.05 24.97
C ALA A 137 -0.41 -8.90 24.36
N THR A 138 -0.40 -9.05 23.03
CA THR A 138 0.66 -9.75 22.28
C THR A 138 1.86 -8.88 21.92
N LEU A 139 1.78 -7.55 22.13
CA LEU A 139 2.90 -6.64 21.86
C LEU A 139 3.90 -6.68 23.00
N ASP A 140 5.19 -6.90 22.71
CA ASP A 140 6.24 -6.88 23.73
C ASP A 140 6.35 -5.52 24.45
N SER A 141 6.02 -4.43 23.75
CA SER A 141 5.93 -3.08 24.35
C SER A 141 4.84 -2.97 25.42
N TRP A 142 3.74 -3.72 25.28
CA TRP A 142 2.69 -3.75 26.29
C TRP A 142 3.15 -4.51 27.54
N LYS A 143 3.88 -5.62 27.36
CA LYS A 143 4.48 -6.36 28.49
C LYS A 143 5.46 -5.48 29.27
N LEU A 144 6.37 -4.80 28.58
CA LEU A 144 7.33 -3.88 29.20
C LEU A 144 6.64 -2.72 29.93
N LEU A 145 5.56 -2.18 29.37
CA LEU A 145 4.76 -1.16 30.06
C LEU A 145 4.14 -1.71 31.35
N VAL A 146 3.53 -2.90 31.29
CA VAL A 146 2.94 -3.53 32.47
C VAL A 146 4.00 -3.85 33.53
N GLU A 147 5.16 -4.38 33.13
CA GLU A 147 6.31 -4.60 34.01
C GLU A 147 6.81 -3.29 34.64
N SER A 148 6.87 -2.20 33.87
CA SER A 148 7.27 -0.88 34.39
C SER A 148 6.26 -0.33 35.40
N VAL A 149 4.96 -0.54 35.16
CA VAL A 149 3.90 -0.16 36.10
C VAL A 149 3.98 -1.01 37.37
N ASP A 150 4.25 -2.30 37.24
CA ASP A 150 4.42 -3.21 38.37
C ASP A 150 5.64 -2.83 39.22
N GLN A 151 6.78 -2.54 38.59
CA GLN A 151 7.99 -2.06 39.26
C GLN A 151 7.81 -0.73 39.99
N TYR A 152 6.95 0.16 39.48
CA TYR A 152 6.61 1.40 40.18
C TYR A 152 5.84 1.15 41.48
N GLY A 153 4.98 0.13 41.48
CA GLY A 153 4.22 -0.29 42.65
C GLY A 153 2.92 0.52 42.90
N PRO A 154 2.25 0.27 44.05
CA PRO A 154 0.98 0.89 44.38
C PRO A 154 1.15 2.41 44.57
N GLY A 155 0.44 3.19 43.76
CA GLY A 155 0.53 4.66 43.73
C GLY A 155 0.84 5.24 42.35
N TYR A 156 1.08 4.40 41.33
CA TYR A 156 1.25 4.86 39.95
C TYR A 156 0.06 5.70 39.48
N VAL A 157 0.34 6.93 39.07
CA VAL A 157 -0.62 7.80 38.39
C VAL A 157 -0.39 7.65 36.89
N PRO A 158 -1.39 7.15 36.13
CA PRO A 158 -1.28 7.07 34.69
C PRO A 158 -1.01 8.44 34.07
N LEU A 159 -0.07 8.46 33.13
CA LEU A 159 0.24 9.64 32.33
C LEU A 159 -0.99 10.10 31.55
N THR A 160 -1.15 11.43 31.43
CA THR A 160 -2.23 12.02 30.65
C THR A 160 -1.91 11.95 29.16
N ILE A 161 -2.92 12.15 28.30
CA ILE A 161 -2.71 12.26 26.86
C ILE A 161 -1.74 13.39 26.53
N TYR A 162 -1.82 14.52 27.25
CA TYR A 162 -0.91 15.65 27.07
C TYR A 162 0.54 15.25 27.33
N ASP A 163 0.80 14.50 28.41
CA ASP A 163 2.15 14.05 28.75
C ASP A 163 2.76 13.19 27.63
N TYR A 164 1.95 12.32 27.01
CA TYR A 164 2.37 11.50 25.88
C TYR A 164 2.57 12.31 24.60
N THR A 165 1.73 13.30 24.30
CA THR A 165 1.75 13.99 23.01
C THR A 165 2.69 15.19 22.94
N VAL A 166 3.14 15.71 24.09
CA VAL A 166 3.99 16.90 24.15
C VAL A 166 5.35 16.61 24.81
N PRO A 167 5.51 16.54 26.15
CA PRO A 167 6.83 16.45 26.77
C PRO A 167 7.54 15.12 26.49
N LEU A 168 6.84 13.99 26.57
CA LEU A 168 7.46 12.68 26.32
C LEU A 168 7.76 12.46 24.84
N LEU A 169 6.88 12.89 23.95
CA LEU A 169 7.12 12.80 22.52
C LEU A 169 8.30 13.66 22.10
N ASN A 170 8.42 14.89 22.58
CA ASN A 170 9.57 15.75 22.29
C ASN A 170 10.87 15.12 22.80
N LYS A 171 10.88 14.61 24.03
CA LYS A 171 12.05 13.90 24.59
C LYS A 171 12.44 12.68 23.75
N GLU A 172 11.45 11.95 23.24
CA GLU A 172 11.68 10.76 22.41
C GLU A 172 12.16 11.12 21.00
N ILE A 173 11.68 12.23 20.43
CA ILE A 173 12.23 12.80 19.18
C ILE A 173 13.69 13.16 19.37
N ASP A 174 14.05 13.87 20.44
CA ASP A 174 15.43 14.27 20.71
C ASP A 174 16.34 13.05 20.93
N ARG A 175 15.83 12.03 21.65
CA ARG A 175 16.53 10.75 21.81
C ARG A 175 16.76 10.09 20.46
N THR A 176 15.74 10.07 19.59
CA THR A 176 15.81 9.44 18.26
C THR A 176 16.79 10.20 17.35
N LYS A 177 16.73 11.54 17.30
CA LYS A 177 17.69 12.37 16.58
C LYS A 177 19.14 12.11 17.00
N ASN A 178 19.38 11.99 18.31
CA ASN A 178 20.73 11.66 18.80
C ASN A 178 21.21 10.27 18.35
N LEU A 179 20.32 9.28 18.26
CA LEU A 179 20.67 7.95 17.75
C LEU A 179 20.92 7.94 16.23
N LEU A 180 20.32 8.87 15.50
CA LEU A 180 20.48 9.00 14.05
C LEU A 180 21.78 9.71 13.63
N LYS A 181 22.55 10.31 14.55
CA LYS A 181 23.87 10.92 14.25
C LYS A 181 24.87 9.94 13.62
N THR A 182 24.76 8.65 13.95
CA THR A 182 25.54 7.60 13.30
C THR A 182 25.21 7.49 11.81
N HIS A 183 23.94 7.67 11.43
CA HIS A 183 23.52 7.70 10.03
C HIS A 183 24.06 8.94 9.32
N GLU A 184 23.97 10.13 9.94
CA GLU A 184 24.55 11.36 9.39
C GLU A 184 26.07 11.22 9.12
N THR A 185 26.78 10.50 10.00
CA THR A 185 28.21 10.21 9.80
C THR A 185 28.44 9.29 8.60
N GLU A 186 27.59 8.27 8.43
CA GLU A 186 27.64 7.38 7.26
C GLU A 186 27.35 8.14 5.95
N TRP A 187 26.38 9.06 5.96
CA TRP A 187 26.05 9.89 4.79
C TRP A 187 27.23 10.76 4.36
N ARG A 188 28.01 11.29 5.32
CA ARG A 188 29.23 12.05 5.02
C ARG A 188 30.35 11.16 4.45
N LEU A 189 30.46 9.93 4.94
CA LEU A 189 31.53 9.02 4.54
C LEU A 189 31.29 8.46 3.13
N ASN A 190 30.09 7.93 2.89
CA ASN A 190 29.75 7.11 1.72
C ASN A 190 28.60 7.68 0.89
N GLY A 191 28.06 8.85 1.24
CA GLY A 191 26.89 9.39 0.56
C GLY A 191 25.57 8.72 0.95
N CYS A 192 24.48 9.24 0.39
CA CYS A 192 23.13 8.73 0.61
C CYS A 192 22.20 8.99 -0.58
N SER A 193 21.08 8.25 -0.61
CA SER A 193 19.95 8.51 -1.50
C SER A 193 18.84 9.21 -0.74
N ILE A 194 18.32 10.32 -1.25
CA ILE A 194 17.03 10.87 -0.81
C ILE A 194 15.93 10.15 -1.58
N MET A 195 14.86 9.80 -0.90
CA MET A 195 13.71 9.10 -1.48
C MET A 195 12.44 9.87 -1.14
N ILE A 196 11.56 9.97 -2.13
CA ILE A 196 10.27 10.65 -1.99
C ILE A 196 9.18 9.68 -2.39
N ASP A 197 8.08 9.72 -1.65
CA ASP A 197 6.90 8.97 -2.02
C ASP A 197 5.64 9.75 -1.65
N GLY A 198 4.69 9.79 -2.58
CA GLY A 198 3.43 10.49 -2.45
C GLY A 198 2.29 9.50 -2.22
N TRP A 199 1.44 9.78 -1.23
CA TRP A 199 0.26 8.98 -0.95
C TRP A 199 -0.97 9.84 -0.80
N SER A 200 -2.05 9.39 -1.43
CA SER A 200 -3.37 9.98 -1.29
C SER A 200 -4.31 9.05 -0.55
N ASP A 201 -4.93 9.53 0.52
CA ASP A 201 -5.92 8.74 1.26
C ASP A 201 -7.30 8.75 0.59
N ARG A 202 -8.19 7.85 1.00
CA ARG A 202 -9.59 7.79 0.49
C ARG A 202 -10.42 9.04 0.81
N LYS A 203 -9.92 9.94 1.66
CA LYS A 203 -10.51 11.25 1.98
C LYS A 203 -9.85 12.39 1.19
N ARG A 204 -9.01 12.05 0.19
CA ARG A 204 -8.24 12.97 -0.66
C ARG A 204 -7.21 13.81 0.09
N ARG A 205 -6.69 13.30 1.20
CA ARG A 205 -5.50 13.92 1.81
C ARG A 205 -4.28 13.45 1.06
N SER A 206 -3.47 14.40 0.61
CA SER A 206 -2.24 14.11 -0.13
C SER A 206 -1.05 14.34 0.79
N ILE A 207 -0.27 13.31 1.06
CA ILE A 207 0.90 13.36 1.95
C ILE A 207 2.12 12.91 1.16
N MET A 208 3.22 13.64 1.29
CA MET A 208 4.50 13.25 0.70
C MET A 208 5.52 12.98 1.79
N ASN A 209 6.09 11.78 1.77
CA ASN A 209 7.13 11.35 2.68
C ASN A 209 8.50 11.64 2.10
N LEU A 210 9.43 11.97 2.98
CA LEU A 210 10.83 12.12 2.66
C LEU A 210 11.67 11.22 3.58
N CYS A 211 12.45 10.34 2.96
CA CYS A 211 13.40 9.50 3.67
C CYS A 211 14.80 9.61 3.08
N VAL A 212 15.80 9.24 3.86
CA VAL A 212 17.20 9.12 3.44
C VAL A 212 17.66 7.69 3.63
N ASN A 213 18.20 7.08 2.58
CA ASN A 213 18.75 5.73 2.60
C ASN A 213 20.28 5.77 2.53
N SER A 214 20.91 4.91 3.33
CA SER A 214 22.34 4.61 3.25
C SER A 214 22.58 3.14 3.61
N LYS A 215 23.85 2.74 3.71
CA LYS A 215 24.28 1.41 4.18
C LYS A 215 23.57 0.97 5.48
N LEU A 216 23.29 1.90 6.38
CA LEU A 216 22.64 1.60 7.66
C LEU A 216 21.12 1.44 7.54
N GLY A 217 20.55 1.66 6.37
CA GLY A 217 19.12 1.55 6.08
C GLY A 217 18.43 2.90 5.95
N THR A 218 17.10 2.84 5.85
CA THR A 218 16.24 4.00 5.54
C THR A 218 15.79 4.73 6.80
N VAL A 219 16.13 6.02 6.89
CA VAL A 219 15.70 6.95 7.94
C VAL A 219 14.56 7.81 7.40
N PHE A 220 13.47 7.88 8.15
CA PHE A 220 12.41 8.86 7.86
C PHE A 220 12.82 10.22 8.40
N LEU A 221 12.81 11.25 7.54
CA LEU A 221 13.10 12.63 7.93
C LEU A 221 11.83 13.38 8.25
N SER A 222 10.92 13.45 7.29
CA SER A 222 9.76 14.32 7.38
C SER A 222 8.64 13.85 6.44
N SER A 223 7.47 14.41 6.65
CA SER A 223 6.32 14.27 5.77
C SER A 223 5.57 15.58 5.71
N LYS A 224 5.07 15.94 4.54
CA LYS A 224 4.33 17.18 4.33
C LYS A 224 2.94 16.85 3.78
N ASP A 225 1.95 17.52 4.35
CA ASP A 225 0.58 17.48 3.85
C ASP A 225 0.47 18.51 2.73
N PHE A 226 0.06 18.05 1.56
CA PHE A 226 -0.15 18.81 0.34
C PHE A 226 -1.61 18.71 -0.11
N SER A 227 -2.54 18.39 0.79
CA SER A 227 -3.97 18.25 0.44
C SER A 227 -4.59 19.52 -0.16
N ASP A 228 -4.03 20.69 0.14
CA ASP A 228 -4.46 22.01 -0.32
C ASP A 228 -3.58 22.59 -1.44
N ILE A 229 -2.53 21.87 -1.85
CA ILE A 229 -1.54 22.35 -2.83
C ILE A 229 -1.43 21.32 -3.96
N ALA A 230 -1.48 21.79 -5.21
CA ALA A 230 -1.21 20.92 -6.35
C ALA A 230 0.24 20.41 -6.29
N HIS A 231 0.44 19.11 -6.53
CA HIS A 231 1.77 18.49 -6.58
C HIS A 231 2.50 18.87 -7.87
N THR A 232 2.75 20.15 -8.13
CA THR A 232 3.48 20.58 -9.33
C THR A 232 4.96 20.22 -9.21
N SER A 233 5.64 20.21 -10.35
CA SER A 233 7.08 19.95 -10.45
C SER A 233 7.89 20.87 -9.54
N GLU A 234 7.50 22.13 -9.43
CA GLU A 234 8.17 23.18 -8.63
C GLU A 234 8.03 22.89 -7.14
N VAL A 235 6.84 22.51 -6.69
CA VAL A 235 6.58 22.20 -5.27
C VAL A 235 7.39 20.98 -4.82
N ILE A 236 7.47 19.97 -5.68
CA ILE A 236 8.28 18.76 -5.41
C ILE A 236 9.76 19.14 -5.37
N PHE A 237 10.23 19.89 -6.36
CA PHE A 237 11.61 20.37 -6.43
C PHE A 237 12.00 21.18 -5.19
N GLU A 238 11.21 22.15 -4.76
CA GLU A 238 11.49 22.97 -3.57
C GLU A 238 11.58 22.11 -2.30
N TYR A 239 10.69 21.11 -2.16
CA TYR A 239 10.70 20.22 -1.01
C TYR A 239 11.96 19.34 -0.96
N VAL A 240 12.41 18.87 -2.12
CA VAL A 240 13.66 18.10 -2.25
C VAL A 240 14.87 18.97 -1.99
N ASP A 241 14.91 20.15 -2.60
CA ASP A 241 16.02 21.08 -2.52
C ASP A 241 16.28 21.54 -1.08
N GLN A 242 15.22 21.84 -0.32
CA GLN A 242 15.33 22.12 1.10
C GLN A 242 15.92 20.92 1.86
N CYS A 243 15.50 19.70 1.53
CA CYS A 243 16.06 18.51 2.17
C CYS A 243 17.55 18.32 1.84
N ILE A 244 17.98 18.62 0.62
CA ILE A 244 19.39 18.54 0.24
C ILE A 244 20.22 19.51 1.09
N ASP A 245 19.71 20.71 1.37
CA ASP A 245 20.36 21.67 2.27
C ASP A 245 20.43 21.16 3.72
N GLU A 246 19.37 20.51 4.21
CA GLU A 246 19.33 19.91 5.56
C GLU A 246 20.30 18.72 5.71
N VAL A 247 20.40 17.86 4.69
CA VAL A 247 21.28 16.68 4.67
C VAL A 247 22.74 17.06 4.38
N GLY A 248 22.96 18.12 3.61
CA GLY A 248 24.25 18.55 3.09
C GLY A 248 24.43 18.09 1.62
N PRO A 249 24.63 19.02 0.67
CA PRO A 249 24.74 18.69 -0.76
C PRO A 249 25.83 17.66 -1.06
N ASP A 250 27.00 17.77 -0.43
CA ASP A 250 28.13 16.86 -0.61
C ASP A 250 27.86 15.43 -0.10
N ASN A 251 26.78 15.22 0.67
CA ASN A 251 26.39 13.92 1.19
C ASN A 251 25.35 13.22 0.29
N VAL A 252 24.69 13.96 -0.60
CA VAL A 252 23.63 13.41 -1.46
C VAL A 252 24.24 12.97 -2.78
N VAL A 253 23.99 11.72 -3.17
CA VAL A 253 24.43 11.19 -4.48
C VAL A 253 23.27 11.20 -5.47
N GLN A 254 22.08 10.82 -5.00
CA GLN A 254 20.90 10.75 -5.86
C GLN A 254 19.60 11.05 -5.12
N ILE A 255 18.58 11.39 -5.90
CA ILE A 255 17.17 11.43 -5.53
C ILE A 255 16.46 10.27 -6.24
N VAL A 256 15.63 9.51 -5.53
CA VAL A 256 14.85 8.39 -6.09
C VAL A 256 13.36 8.67 -5.94
N THR A 257 12.64 8.67 -7.06
CA THR A 257 11.17 8.90 -7.10
C THR A 257 10.47 7.91 -8.02
N ASP A 258 9.14 7.84 -7.95
CA ASP A 258 8.37 7.18 -9.01
C ASP A 258 8.48 7.92 -10.37
N ASN A 259 7.81 7.39 -11.38
CA ASN A 259 7.87 7.90 -12.75
C ASN A 259 6.77 8.93 -13.07
N ALA A 260 6.13 9.53 -12.06
CA ALA A 260 5.10 10.54 -12.30
C ALA A 260 5.65 11.74 -13.08
N SER A 261 4.82 12.31 -13.96
CA SER A 261 5.20 13.45 -14.82
C SER A 261 5.75 14.64 -14.03
N ASN A 262 5.15 14.95 -12.87
CA ASN A 262 5.59 16.05 -12.02
C ASN A 262 6.96 15.78 -11.37
N ASN A 263 7.29 14.51 -11.08
CA ASN A 263 8.63 14.13 -10.63
C ASN A 263 9.66 14.31 -11.75
N MET A 264 9.29 13.98 -12.99
CA MET A 264 10.16 14.21 -14.16
C MET A 264 10.40 15.70 -14.42
N GLY A 265 9.41 16.56 -14.18
CA GLY A 265 9.60 18.01 -14.23
C GLY A 265 10.52 18.51 -13.10
N ALA A 266 10.33 18.02 -11.87
CA ALA A 266 11.19 18.36 -10.73
C ALA A 266 12.66 17.92 -10.96
N ALA A 267 12.86 16.78 -11.62
CA ALA A 267 14.19 16.27 -11.99
C ALA A 267 14.93 17.24 -12.93
N LYS A 268 14.23 17.86 -13.89
CA LYS A 268 14.82 18.85 -14.79
C LYS A 268 15.27 20.10 -14.03
N LEU A 269 14.42 20.63 -13.16
CA LEU A 269 14.74 21.78 -12.30
C LEU A 269 15.94 21.48 -11.38
N LEU A 270 16.00 20.27 -10.82
CA LEU A 270 17.13 19.86 -9.98
C LEU A 270 18.44 19.77 -10.78
N LYS A 271 18.39 19.24 -12.00
CA LYS A 271 19.58 19.13 -12.86
C LYS A 271 20.20 20.49 -13.17
N GLU A 272 19.38 21.54 -13.33
CA GLU A 272 19.85 22.90 -13.55
C GLU A 272 20.49 23.51 -12.29
N LYS A 273 19.84 23.35 -11.13
CA LYS A 273 20.34 23.95 -9.88
C LYS A 273 21.51 23.17 -9.26
N ARG A 274 21.49 21.84 -9.37
CA ARG A 274 22.42 20.90 -8.71
C ARG A 274 22.86 19.82 -9.70
N PRO A 275 23.72 20.16 -10.67
CA PRO A 275 24.12 19.23 -11.73
C PRO A 275 24.90 18.01 -11.25
N THR A 276 25.39 18.01 -10.00
CA THR A 276 26.18 16.92 -9.41
C THR A 276 25.36 15.83 -8.74
N ILE A 277 24.03 15.98 -8.65
CA ILE A 277 23.15 15.03 -7.99
C ILE A 277 22.31 14.32 -9.05
N PHE A 278 22.30 12.99 -9.02
CA PHE A 278 21.46 12.20 -9.91
C PHE A 278 20.00 12.26 -9.50
N TRP A 279 19.10 12.23 -10.48
CA TRP A 279 17.69 11.91 -10.25
C TRP A 279 17.39 10.59 -10.96
N THR A 280 16.96 9.57 -10.21
CA THR A 280 16.71 8.23 -10.73
C THR A 280 15.28 7.78 -10.48
N SER A 281 14.77 7.01 -11.45
CA SER A 281 13.48 6.33 -11.33
C SER A 281 13.54 5.17 -10.34
N CYS A 282 12.47 4.99 -9.58
CA CYS A 282 12.31 3.86 -8.67
C CYS A 282 12.33 2.54 -9.45
N ALA A 283 13.29 1.68 -9.10
CA ALA A 283 13.49 0.41 -9.77
C ALA A 283 12.33 -0.56 -9.52
N ALA A 284 11.86 -0.67 -8.27
CA ALA A 284 10.74 -1.54 -7.93
C ALA A 284 9.48 -1.18 -8.74
N HIS A 285 9.13 0.12 -8.78
CA HIS A 285 7.99 0.60 -9.54
C HIS A 285 8.15 0.37 -11.05
N THR A 286 9.33 0.64 -11.61
CA THR A 286 9.58 0.44 -13.05
C THR A 286 9.53 -1.04 -13.44
N ILE A 287 10.03 -1.95 -12.61
CA ILE A 287 9.93 -3.40 -12.84
C ILE A 287 8.49 -3.89 -12.70
N ASP A 288 7.71 -3.33 -11.77
CA ASP A 288 6.28 -3.65 -11.63
C ASP A 288 5.51 -3.26 -12.91
N LEU A 289 5.82 -2.09 -13.50
CA LEU A 289 5.26 -1.65 -14.79
C LEU A 289 5.69 -2.54 -15.97
N MET A 290 6.93 -3.04 -15.98
CA MET A 290 7.39 -4.03 -16.98
C MET A 290 6.54 -5.30 -16.88
N LEU A 291 6.41 -5.85 -15.68
CA LEU A 291 5.62 -7.03 -15.39
C LEU A 291 4.16 -6.86 -15.78
N GLU A 292 3.54 -5.73 -15.44
CA GLU A 292 2.16 -5.40 -15.81
C GLU A 292 1.98 -5.35 -17.34
N SER A 293 2.91 -4.69 -18.03
CA SER A 293 2.91 -4.56 -19.50
C SER A 293 3.02 -5.92 -20.18
N ILE A 294 3.89 -6.82 -19.66
CA ILE A 294 4.01 -8.18 -20.17
C ILE A 294 2.72 -8.97 -19.89
N ALA A 295 2.15 -8.88 -18.68
CA ALA A 295 0.90 -9.57 -18.34
C ALA A 295 -0.31 -9.14 -19.16
N LYS A 296 -0.31 -7.91 -19.71
CA LYS A 296 -1.35 -7.42 -20.63
C LYS A 296 -1.30 -8.11 -22.01
N GLN A 297 -0.20 -8.76 -22.39
CA GLN A 297 -0.13 -9.53 -23.63
C GLN A 297 -1.18 -10.65 -23.63
N SER A 298 -1.86 -10.85 -24.77
CA SER A 298 -3.04 -11.73 -24.89
C SER A 298 -2.83 -13.16 -24.37
N ARG A 299 -1.63 -13.71 -24.57
CA ARG A 299 -1.26 -15.06 -24.11
C ARG A 299 -1.24 -15.20 -22.58
N PHE A 300 -0.79 -14.17 -21.86
CA PHE A 300 -0.70 -14.19 -20.39
C PHE A 300 -1.99 -13.68 -19.77
N LYS A 301 -2.55 -12.59 -20.32
CA LYS A 301 -3.80 -11.98 -19.86
C LYS A 301 -4.93 -13.00 -19.74
N LYS A 302 -5.11 -13.85 -20.75
CA LYS A 302 -6.16 -14.88 -20.75
C LYS A 302 -6.04 -15.85 -19.57
N VAL A 303 -4.82 -16.27 -19.23
CA VAL A 303 -4.55 -17.20 -18.12
C VAL A 303 -4.77 -16.49 -16.78
N ILE A 304 -4.30 -15.26 -16.65
CA ILE A 304 -4.47 -14.42 -15.45
C ILE A 304 -5.96 -14.18 -15.18
N ASP A 305 -6.73 -13.83 -16.21
CA ASP A 305 -8.17 -13.60 -16.11
C ASP A 305 -8.91 -14.89 -15.70
N GLN A 306 -8.51 -16.05 -16.25
CA GLN A 306 -9.06 -17.35 -15.84
C GLN A 306 -8.74 -17.68 -14.37
N ALA A 307 -7.51 -17.43 -13.92
CA ALA A 307 -7.11 -17.62 -12.53
C ALA A 307 -7.85 -16.67 -11.57
N ARG A 308 -8.06 -15.42 -11.98
CA ARG A 308 -8.85 -14.44 -11.23
C ARG A 308 -10.32 -14.87 -11.15
N ALA A 309 -10.93 -15.28 -12.25
CA ALA A 309 -12.31 -15.77 -12.26
C ALA A 309 -12.50 -17.02 -11.38
N LEU A 310 -11.55 -17.95 -11.42
CA LEU A 310 -11.54 -19.13 -10.56
C LEU A 310 -11.48 -18.74 -9.08
N THR A 311 -10.52 -17.88 -8.71
CA THR A 311 -10.38 -17.44 -7.32
C THR A 311 -11.57 -16.61 -6.85
N ALA A 312 -12.08 -15.68 -7.64
CA ALA A 312 -13.29 -14.94 -7.31
C ALA A 312 -14.47 -15.89 -7.03
N PHE A 313 -14.68 -16.92 -7.86
CA PHE A 313 -15.72 -17.93 -7.63
C PHE A 313 -15.51 -18.71 -6.32
N LEU A 314 -14.29 -19.16 -6.04
CA LEU A 314 -13.98 -19.92 -4.84
C LEU A 314 -14.24 -19.14 -3.55
N TYR A 315 -13.98 -17.83 -3.55
CA TYR A 315 -14.15 -16.97 -2.38
C TYR A 315 -15.54 -16.33 -2.28
N ALA A 316 -16.32 -16.28 -3.36
CA ALA A 316 -17.65 -15.68 -3.38
C ALA A 316 -18.70 -16.46 -2.55
N HIS A 317 -18.53 -17.76 -2.35
CA HIS A 317 -19.54 -18.61 -1.72
C HIS A 317 -18.97 -19.35 -0.51
N HIS A 318 -19.56 -19.14 0.68
CA HIS A 318 -19.08 -19.75 1.93
C HIS A 318 -18.94 -21.29 1.88
N LYS A 319 -19.86 -21.99 1.20
CA LYS A 319 -19.79 -23.46 1.04
C LYS A 319 -18.63 -23.89 0.14
N VAL A 320 -18.42 -23.20 -0.98
CA VAL A 320 -17.31 -23.47 -1.92
C VAL A 320 -15.97 -23.14 -1.26
N LEU A 321 -15.91 -22.02 -0.53
CA LEU A 321 -14.73 -21.62 0.24
C LEU A 321 -14.40 -22.62 1.35
N ALA A 322 -15.41 -23.11 2.08
CA ALA A 322 -15.22 -24.12 3.12
C ALA A 322 -14.71 -25.44 2.54
N MET A 323 -15.25 -25.86 1.39
CA MET A 323 -14.79 -27.03 0.65
C MET A 323 -13.35 -26.85 0.16
N MET A 324 -13.02 -25.73 -0.49
CA MET A 324 -11.63 -25.45 -0.88
C MET A 324 -10.68 -25.56 0.31
N ARG A 325 -11.05 -24.98 1.46
CA ARG A 325 -10.26 -25.05 2.70
C ARG A 325 -10.14 -26.45 3.29
N SER A 326 -11.09 -27.35 3.09
CA SER A 326 -10.93 -28.74 3.55
C SER A 326 -9.87 -29.47 2.73
N PHE A 327 -9.86 -29.28 1.40
CA PHE A 327 -8.88 -29.87 0.50
C PHE A 327 -7.48 -29.22 0.62
N THR A 328 -7.40 -27.91 0.86
CA THR A 328 -6.11 -27.19 0.96
C THR A 328 -5.52 -27.14 2.37
N LYS A 329 -6.04 -27.94 3.33
CA LYS A 329 -5.62 -27.93 4.74
C LYS A 329 -5.68 -26.52 5.37
N LYS A 330 -6.75 -25.78 5.06
CA LYS A 330 -6.99 -24.39 5.46
C LYS A 330 -5.97 -23.37 4.96
N LYS A 331 -5.13 -23.72 3.98
CA LYS A 331 -4.22 -22.76 3.33
C LYS A 331 -5.00 -21.96 2.29
N ASP A 332 -4.98 -20.64 2.40
CA ASP A 332 -5.58 -19.76 1.40
C ASP A 332 -4.78 -19.80 0.08
N ILE A 333 -5.49 -19.47 -1.00
CA ILE A 333 -4.98 -19.40 -2.37
C ILE A 333 -4.45 -18.00 -2.67
N VAL A 334 -5.23 -16.96 -2.37
CA VAL A 334 -4.84 -15.57 -2.66
C VAL A 334 -3.74 -15.19 -1.69
N ARG A 335 -2.61 -14.71 -2.23
CA ARG A 335 -1.45 -14.27 -1.45
C ARG A 335 -1.25 -12.77 -1.71
N PRO A 336 -1.48 -11.89 -0.72
CA PRO A 336 -1.25 -10.47 -0.88
C PRO A 336 0.25 -10.19 -1.00
N GLY A 337 0.65 -9.56 -2.09
CA GLY A 337 1.99 -9.06 -2.33
C GLY A 337 2.11 -7.58 -1.97
N VAL A 338 3.35 -7.12 -1.83
CA VAL A 338 3.66 -5.69 -1.59
C VAL A 338 3.23 -4.79 -2.75
N THR A 339 3.25 -5.30 -3.99
CA THR A 339 2.68 -4.65 -5.18
C THR A 339 1.47 -5.43 -5.72
N GLN A 340 0.69 -4.78 -6.60
CA GLN A 340 -0.42 -5.42 -7.29
C GLN A 340 0.06 -6.59 -8.15
N PHE A 341 1.21 -6.43 -8.83
CA PHE A 341 1.76 -7.52 -9.62
C PHE A 341 2.32 -8.66 -8.76
N ALA A 342 3.01 -8.35 -7.65
CA ALA A 342 3.47 -9.36 -6.71
C ALA A 342 2.28 -10.20 -6.19
N SER A 343 1.14 -9.57 -5.91
CA SER A 343 -0.11 -10.26 -5.55
C SER A 343 -0.59 -11.23 -6.65
N THR A 344 -0.53 -10.79 -7.91
CA THR A 344 -0.87 -11.60 -9.08
C THR A 344 0.04 -12.82 -9.19
N PHE A 345 1.37 -12.61 -9.16
CA PHE A 345 2.37 -13.68 -9.26
C PHE A 345 2.26 -14.68 -8.11
N LEU A 346 2.21 -14.21 -6.86
CA LEU A 346 2.11 -15.08 -5.68
C LEU A 346 0.81 -15.89 -5.68
N THR A 347 -0.29 -15.31 -6.18
CA THR A 347 -1.56 -16.02 -6.30
C THR A 347 -1.50 -17.08 -7.40
N LEU A 348 -0.92 -16.79 -8.57
CA LEU A 348 -0.68 -17.81 -9.62
C LEU A 348 0.20 -18.96 -9.11
N GLN A 349 1.27 -18.63 -8.39
CA GLN A 349 2.16 -19.61 -7.78
C GLN A 349 1.39 -20.49 -6.78
N SER A 350 0.58 -19.88 -5.93
CA SER A 350 -0.27 -20.57 -4.95
C SER A 350 -1.33 -21.46 -5.60
N ILE A 351 -1.91 -21.04 -6.74
CA ILE A 351 -2.83 -21.87 -7.54
C ILE A 351 -2.07 -23.09 -8.10
N ASN A 352 -0.87 -22.90 -8.63
CA ASN A 352 -0.06 -23.98 -9.18
C ASN A 352 0.39 -24.98 -8.10
N GLU A 353 0.81 -24.49 -6.93
CA GLU A 353 1.16 -25.33 -5.76
C GLU A 353 -0.01 -26.19 -5.28
N LYS A 354 -1.24 -25.68 -5.40
CA LYS A 354 -2.49 -26.35 -4.96
C LYS A 354 -3.20 -27.08 -6.09
N ARG A 355 -2.51 -27.35 -7.20
CA ARG A 355 -3.10 -27.95 -8.40
C ARG A 355 -3.79 -29.27 -8.12
N LEU A 356 -3.15 -30.15 -7.33
CA LEU A 356 -3.69 -31.49 -7.04
C LEU A 356 -4.91 -31.40 -6.13
N GLU A 357 -4.85 -30.55 -5.11
CA GLU A 357 -5.93 -30.30 -4.16
C GLU A 357 -7.15 -29.69 -4.84
N LEU A 358 -6.94 -28.71 -5.74
CA LEU A 358 -8.02 -28.11 -6.53
C LEU A 358 -8.66 -29.13 -7.47
N LYS A 359 -7.87 -29.96 -8.16
CA LYS A 359 -8.40 -31.03 -8.99
C LYS A 359 -9.20 -32.06 -8.18
N ALA A 360 -8.69 -32.44 -7.01
CA ALA A 360 -9.38 -33.36 -6.11
C ALA A 360 -10.70 -32.77 -5.61
N MET A 361 -10.72 -31.49 -5.23
CA MET A 361 -11.94 -30.78 -4.83
C MET A 361 -13.00 -30.81 -5.94
N PHE A 362 -12.64 -30.41 -7.16
CA PHE A 362 -13.58 -30.36 -8.28
C PHE A 362 -13.99 -31.74 -8.80
N GLY A 363 -13.25 -32.81 -8.45
CA GLY A 363 -13.61 -34.20 -8.74
C GLY A 363 -14.23 -34.95 -7.56
N SER A 364 -14.59 -34.25 -6.48
CA SER A 364 -15.14 -34.85 -5.26
C SER A 364 -16.65 -35.03 -5.32
N HIS A 365 -17.17 -36.00 -4.58
CA HIS A 365 -18.62 -36.18 -4.42
C HIS A 365 -19.26 -34.95 -3.76
N GLU A 366 -18.56 -34.31 -2.81
CA GLU A 366 -19.06 -33.08 -2.18
C GLU A 366 -19.24 -31.95 -3.19
N TRP A 367 -18.40 -31.87 -4.23
CA TRP A 367 -18.58 -30.91 -5.32
C TRP A 367 -19.76 -31.28 -6.20
N GLU A 368 -19.94 -32.56 -6.56
CA GLU A 368 -21.06 -33.00 -7.40
C GLU A 368 -22.43 -32.66 -6.78
N GLU A 369 -22.58 -32.90 -5.47
CA GLU A 369 -23.78 -32.58 -4.70
C GLU A 369 -23.95 -31.07 -4.45
N CYS A 370 -22.89 -30.29 -4.58
CA CYS A 370 -22.94 -28.86 -4.34
C CYS A 370 -23.80 -28.14 -5.38
N LYS A 371 -24.78 -27.34 -4.94
CA LYS A 371 -25.65 -26.56 -5.86
C LYS A 371 -24.89 -25.70 -6.87
N PHE A 372 -23.67 -25.26 -6.52
CA PHE A 372 -22.84 -24.42 -7.38
C PHE A 372 -22.20 -25.19 -8.54
N SER A 373 -22.11 -26.52 -8.49
CA SER A 373 -21.61 -27.35 -9.60
C SER A 373 -22.44 -27.20 -10.87
N LYS A 374 -23.75 -26.96 -10.71
CA LYS A 374 -24.70 -26.76 -11.80
C LYS A 374 -24.74 -25.31 -12.32
N SER A 375 -24.17 -24.35 -11.57
CA SER A 375 -24.15 -22.94 -11.95
C SER A 375 -23.22 -22.66 -13.13
N VAL A 376 -23.50 -21.62 -13.92
CA VAL A 376 -22.65 -21.22 -15.05
C VAL A 376 -21.22 -20.94 -14.61
N LYS A 377 -21.05 -20.20 -13.50
CA LYS A 377 -19.73 -19.88 -12.92
C LYS A 377 -19.02 -21.13 -12.40
N GLY A 378 -19.73 -22.06 -11.76
CA GLY A 378 -19.16 -23.32 -11.28
C GLY A 378 -18.73 -24.28 -12.40
N LYS A 379 -19.53 -24.40 -13.47
CA LYS A 379 -19.15 -25.16 -14.67
C LYS A 379 -17.92 -24.57 -15.36
N SER A 380 -17.83 -23.24 -15.44
CA SER A 380 -16.65 -22.54 -15.96
C SER A 380 -15.41 -22.78 -15.08
N ALA A 381 -15.54 -22.67 -13.75
CA ALA A 381 -14.46 -22.96 -12.82
C ALA A 381 -13.96 -24.42 -12.92
N TYR A 382 -14.88 -25.38 -12.98
CA TYR A 382 -14.56 -26.80 -13.21
C TYR A 382 -13.80 -27.00 -14.52
N THR A 383 -14.29 -26.40 -15.61
CA THR A 383 -13.67 -26.49 -16.94
C THR A 383 -12.24 -25.93 -16.92
N THR A 384 -12.03 -24.80 -16.26
CA THR A 384 -10.69 -24.20 -16.08
C THR A 384 -9.76 -25.14 -15.34
N VAL A 385 -10.19 -25.73 -14.22
CA VAL A 385 -9.36 -26.63 -13.39
C VAL A 385 -9.05 -27.96 -14.08
N VAL A 386 -9.94 -28.47 -14.93
CA VAL A 386 -9.72 -29.74 -15.64
C VAL A 386 -8.81 -29.56 -16.86
N ARG A 387 -8.86 -28.40 -17.54
CA ARG A 387 -8.08 -28.15 -18.77
C ARG A 387 -6.58 -28.16 -18.52
N LEU A 388 -5.85 -29.02 -19.26
CA LEU A 388 -4.39 -29.05 -19.21
C LEU A 388 -3.77 -27.73 -19.68
N THR A 389 -4.39 -27.08 -20.67
CA THR A 389 -3.93 -25.81 -21.25
C THR A 389 -3.94 -24.64 -20.25
N PHE A 390 -4.84 -24.65 -19.26
CA PHE A 390 -4.82 -23.67 -18.18
C PHE A 390 -3.57 -23.85 -17.32
N TRP A 391 -3.28 -25.08 -16.89
CA TRP A 391 -2.11 -25.36 -16.05
C TRP A 391 -0.78 -25.13 -16.77
N SER A 392 -0.67 -25.50 -18.06
CA SER A 392 0.51 -25.17 -18.85
C SER A 392 0.66 -23.66 -19.03
N GLY A 393 -0.44 -22.94 -19.20
CA GLY A 393 -0.45 -21.48 -19.22
C GLY A 393 0.01 -20.85 -17.90
N VAL A 394 -0.44 -21.37 -16.75
CA VAL A 394 0.02 -20.91 -15.43
C VAL A 394 1.50 -21.18 -15.24
N ALA A 395 1.99 -22.37 -15.62
CA ALA A 395 3.42 -22.69 -15.56
C ALA A 395 4.25 -21.73 -16.44
N SER A 396 3.83 -21.49 -17.68
CA SER A 396 4.48 -20.53 -18.59
C SER A 396 4.49 -19.11 -18.02
N CYS A 397 3.40 -18.62 -17.42
CA CYS A 397 3.38 -17.33 -16.73
C CYS A 397 4.44 -17.28 -15.61
N LEU A 398 4.53 -18.34 -14.79
CA LEU A 398 5.49 -18.40 -13.69
C LEU A 398 6.93 -18.43 -14.20
N GLU A 399 7.24 -19.18 -15.26
CA GLU A 399 8.56 -19.27 -15.85
C GLU A 399 9.01 -17.91 -16.43
N VAL A 400 8.13 -17.20 -17.13
CA VAL A 400 8.42 -15.89 -17.73
C VAL A 400 8.52 -14.77 -16.69
N PHE A 401 7.66 -14.76 -15.68
CA PHE A 401 7.66 -13.68 -14.67
C PHE A 401 8.72 -13.87 -13.58
N THR A 402 9.13 -15.11 -13.30
CA THR A 402 10.09 -15.40 -12.21
C THR A 402 11.38 -14.60 -12.32
N PRO A 403 12.05 -14.48 -13.48
CA PRO A 403 13.28 -13.69 -13.61
C PRO A 403 13.10 -12.23 -13.18
N LEU A 404 12.08 -11.54 -13.69
CA LEU A 404 11.79 -10.14 -13.31
C LEU A 404 11.35 -10.01 -11.85
N ILE A 405 10.63 -11.00 -11.30
CA ILE A 405 10.27 -11.03 -9.88
C ILE A 405 11.51 -11.15 -8.99
N LYS A 406 12.57 -11.86 -9.43
CA LYS A 406 13.85 -11.88 -8.70
C LYS A 406 14.50 -10.50 -8.68
N VAL A 407 14.50 -9.78 -9.80
CA VAL A 407 15.02 -8.41 -9.87
C VAL A 407 14.21 -7.48 -8.97
N LEU A 408 12.87 -7.60 -8.98
CA LEU A 408 11.97 -6.83 -8.11
C LEU A 408 12.30 -7.07 -6.63
N ARG A 409 12.54 -8.32 -6.21
CA ARG A 409 12.94 -8.65 -4.84
C ARG A 409 14.25 -8.00 -4.43
N ILE A 410 15.20 -7.85 -5.36
CA ILE A 410 16.49 -7.23 -5.11
C ILE A 410 16.32 -5.72 -4.99
N ALA A 411 15.60 -5.10 -5.92
CA ALA A 411 15.28 -3.67 -5.90
C ALA A 411 14.54 -3.26 -4.62
N ASP A 412 13.58 -4.07 -4.20
CA ASP A 412 12.72 -3.83 -3.04
C ASP A 412 13.30 -4.37 -1.71
N SER A 413 14.50 -4.96 -1.69
CA SER A 413 15.08 -5.47 -0.44
C SER A 413 15.82 -4.39 0.34
N ASP A 414 15.49 -4.22 1.63
CA ASP A 414 16.27 -3.36 2.54
C ASP A 414 17.57 -3.98 3.04
N ARG A 415 17.86 -5.26 2.70
CA ARG A 415 18.99 -5.97 3.31
C ARG A 415 20.32 -5.63 2.68
N LYS A 416 20.33 -5.41 1.37
CA LYS A 416 21.53 -5.07 0.61
C LYS A 416 21.20 -3.90 -0.30
N PRO A 417 22.12 -2.94 -0.43
CA PRO A 417 22.01 -1.90 -1.45
C PRO A 417 21.78 -2.50 -2.84
N SER A 418 20.78 -2.00 -3.56
CA SER A 418 20.34 -2.56 -4.83
C SER A 418 21.06 -1.98 -6.05
N MET A 419 21.70 -0.82 -5.94
CA MET A 419 22.30 -0.08 -7.06
C MET A 419 23.28 -0.91 -7.89
N GLY A 420 24.16 -1.67 -7.24
CA GLY A 420 25.13 -2.52 -7.93
C GLY A 420 24.54 -3.77 -8.62
N PHE A 421 23.27 -4.10 -8.41
CA PHE A 421 22.67 -5.36 -8.85
C PHE A 421 21.59 -5.19 -9.91
N VAL A 422 20.78 -4.13 -9.85
CA VAL A 422 19.57 -3.99 -10.68
C VAL A 422 19.87 -4.21 -12.16
N TYR A 423 20.86 -3.52 -12.74
CA TYR A 423 21.17 -3.65 -14.17
C TYR A 423 21.65 -5.05 -14.54
N GLY A 424 22.61 -5.61 -13.80
CA GLY A 424 23.18 -6.93 -14.09
C GLY A 424 22.17 -8.07 -13.95
N GLU A 425 21.30 -8.01 -12.93
CA GLU A 425 20.21 -8.98 -12.77
C GLU A 425 19.14 -8.82 -13.85
N LEU A 426 18.92 -7.62 -14.37
CA LEU A 426 17.99 -7.38 -15.46
C LEU A 426 18.51 -7.94 -16.79
N VAL A 427 19.81 -7.78 -17.07
CA VAL A 427 20.49 -8.43 -18.20
C VAL A 427 20.39 -9.96 -18.08
N GLN A 428 20.64 -10.52 -16.89
CA GLN A 428 20.47 -11.95 -16.65
C GLN A 428 19.00 -12.39 -16.79
N ALA A 429 18.05 -11.56 -16.35
CA ALA A 429 16.62 -11.86 -16.49
C ALA A 429 16.17 -11.94 -17.95
N LYS A 430 16.72 -11.09 -18.84
CA LYS A 430 16.49 -11.18 -20.28
C LYS A 430 16.95 -12.53 -20.83
N GLU A 431 18.13 -13.01 -20.44
CA GLU A 431 18.64 -14.33 -20.87
C GLU A 431 17.79 -15.49 -20.30
N ASP A 432 17.43 -15.44 -19.02
CA ASP A 432 16.56 -16.43 -18.40
C ASP A 432 15.19 -16.52 -19.09
N ILE A 433 14.61 -15.38 -19.51
CA ILE A 433 13.35 -15.33 -20.26
C ILE A 433 13.51 -15.95 -21.65
N LYS A 434 14.62 -15.69 -22.36
CA LYS A 434 14.89 -16.33 -23.66
C LYS A 434 14.91 -17.85 -23.51
N ILE A 435 15.57 -18.36 -22.47
CA ILE A 435 15.65 -19.79 -22.18
C ILE A 435 14.26 -20.35 -21.82
N ALA A 436 13.47 -19.65 -20.99
CA ALA A 436 12.12 -20.04 -20.61
C ALA A 436 11.18 -20.16 -21.83
N GLU A 437 11.39 -19.32 -22.84
CA GLU A 437 10.66 -19.34 -24.12
C GLU A 437 11.32 -20.22 -25.18
N HIS A 438 12.14 -21.19 -24.74
CA HIS A 438 12.82 -22.17 -25.58
C HIS A 438 13.70 -21.55 -26.69
N SER A 439 14.20 -20.34 -26.47
CA SER A 439 14.96 -19.55 -27.43
C SER A 439 14.23 -19.34 -28.76
N ILE A 440 12.89 -19.29 -28.74
CA ILE A 440 12.06 -19.01 -29.90
C ILE A 440 11.86 -17.49 -30.01
N PRO A 441 12.45 -16.79 -31.01
CA PRO A 441 12.43 -15.33 -31.07
C PRO A 441 11.03 -14.72 -31.01
N LYS A 442 10.10 -15.27 -31.80
CA LYS A 442 8.69 -14.85 -31.83
C LYS A 442 8.01 -14.82 -30.45
N ASN A 443 8.47 -15.64 -29.52
CA ASN A 443 7.88 -15.72 -28.19
C ASN A 443 8.52 -14.76 -27.19
N TYR A 444 9.85 -14.60 -27.21
CA TYR A 444 10.54 -13.73 -26.24
C TYR A 444 10.71 -12.29 -26.73
N GLU A 445 10.82 -12.03 -28.04
CA GLU A 445 11.04 -10.68 -28.59
C GLU A 445 10.01 -9.66 -28.07
N PRO A 446 8.69 -9.94 -28.07
CA PRO A 446 7.71 -8.99 -27.53
C PRO A 446 7.86 -8.73 -26.02
N ILE A 447 8.47 -9.66 -25.27
CA ILE A 447 8.78 -9.47 -23.84
C ILE A 447 10.02 -8.58 -23.71
N ILE A 448 11.07 -8.89 -24.48
CA ILE A 448 12.32 -8.16 -24.46
C ILE A 448 12.13 -6.71 -24.90
N GLU A 449 11.30 -6.45 -25.91
CA GLU A 449 10.93 -5.10 -26.34
C GLU A 449 10.28 -4.28 -25.21
N VAL A 450 9.39 -4.90 -24.42
CA VAL A 450 8.78 -4.24 -23.25
C VAL A 450 9.82 -3.94 -22.18
N ILE A 451 10.77 -4.84 -21.95
CA ILE A 451 11.86 -4.64 -20.99
C ILE A 451 12.76 -3.50 -21.47
N ASP A 452 13.20 -3.54 -22.73
CA ASP A 452 14.15 -2.57 -23.30
C ASP A 452 13.55 -1.16 -23.37
N ALA A 453 12.28 -1.04 -23.76
CA ALA A 453 11.57 0.23 -23.75
C ALA A 453 11.45 0.86 -22.34
N ARG A 454 11.46 0.04 -21.28
CA ARG A 454 11.36 0.49 -19.89
C ARG A 454 12.73 0.62 -19.20
N ILE A 455 13.78 0.02 -19.76
CA ILE A 455 15.17 0.23 -19.33
C ILE A 455 15.67 1.59 -19.80
N LYS A 456 15.31 1.95 -21.04
CA LYS A 456 15.82 3.13 -21.72
C LYS A 456 15.59 4.42 -20.92
N ASP A 457 16.62 5.25 -20.86
CA ASP A 457 16.69 6.53 -20.13
C ASP A 457 16.42 6.39 -18.61
N ARG A 458 16.59 5.19 -18.06
CA ARG A 458 16.29 4.86 -16.65
C ARG A 458 17.38 3.99 -16.04
N PHE A 459 17.39 2.70 -16.36
CA PHE A 459 18.34 1.75 -15.79
C PHE A 459 19.66 1.70 -16.54
N ASP A 460 19.68 2.21 -17.77
CA ASP A 460 20.88 2.55 -18.54
C ASP A 460 21.46 3.92 -18.16
N SER A 461 21.00 4.54 -17.06
CA SER A 461 21.62 5.78 -16.56
C SER A 461 23.11 5.58 -16.23
N PRO A 462 23.93 6.65 -16.30
CA PRO A 462 25.35 6.61 -15.94
C PRO A 462 25.62 5.99 -14.56
N LEU A 463 24.78 6.29 -13.57
CA LEU A 463 24.92 5.79 -12.21
C LEU A 463 24.74 4.26 -12.13
N HIS A 464 23.69 3.72 -12.75
CA HIS A 464 23.42 2.27 -12.77
C HIS A 464 24.46 1.48 -13.57
N LEU A 465 24.90 2.01 -14.73
CA LEU A 465 25.94 1.38 -15.56
C LEU A 465 27.30 1.36 -14.85
N THR A 466 27.67 2.47 -14.21
CA THR A 466 28.88 2.53 -13.39
C THR A 466 28.81 1.56 -12.22
N ALA A 467 27.66 1.49 -11.53
CA ALA A 467 27.44 0.53 -10.45
C ALA A 467 27.58 -0.93 -10.93
N HIS A 468 27.14 -1.23 -12.14
CA HIS A 468 27.25 -2.56 -12.73
C HIS A 468 28.71 -3.00 -12.94
N VAL A 469 29.56 -2.10 -13.44
CA VAL A 469 31.00 -2.38 -13.63
C VAL A 469 31.76 -2.48 -12.32
N LEU A 470 31.42 -1.61 -11.37
CA LEU A 470 32.05 -1.62 -10.05
C LEU A 470 31.61 -2.83 -9.21
N ASN A 471 30.54 -3.52 -9.58
CA ASN A 471 30.20 -4.79 -8.96
C ASN A 471 31.10 -5.91 -9.49
N HIS A 472 32.02 -6.36 -8.64
CA HIS A 472 33.04 -7.34 -8.93
C HIS A 472 32.48 -8.71 -9.34
N PHE A 473 31.23 -9.07 -8.99
CA PHE A 473 30.60 -10.30 -9.47
C PHE A 473 30.36 -10.28 -10.99
N TYR A 474 29.85 -9.18 -11.53
CA TYR A 474 29.60 -9.07 -12.97
C TYR A 474 30.89 -8.84 -13.74
N HIS A 475 31.71 -7.88 -13.28
CA HIS A 475 32.97 -7.54 -13.98
C HIS A 475 33.96 -8.72 -14.02
N TYR A 476 34.08 -9.51 -12.95
CA TYR A 476 35.00 -10.66 -12.98
C TYR A 476 34.47 -11.83 -13.80
N LYS A 477 33.14 -11.96 -13.94
CA LYS A 477 32.48 -12.96 -14.77
C LYS A 477 32.60 -12.61 -16.27
N ASN A 478 32.47 -11.34 -16.62
CA ASN A 478 32.69 -10.81 -17.98
C ASN A 478 33.81 -9.75 -17.97
N PRO A 479 35.08 -10.13 -18.20
CA PRO A 479 36.20 -9.19 -18.25
C PRO A 479 36.06 -8.10 -19.33
N LEU A 480 35.23 -8.33 -20.35
CA LEU A 480 35.00 -7.39 -21.46
C LEU A 480 33.83 -6.42 -21.19
N LEU A 481 33.19 -6.49 -20.02
CA LEU A 481 32.05 -5.64 -19.67
C LEU A 481 32.33 -4.15 -19.85
N HIS A 482 33.55 -3.72 -19.50
CA HIS A 482 34.00 -2.33 -19.62
C HIS A 482 34.23 -1.87 -21.08
N LEU A 483 34.13 -2.76 -22.06
CA LEU A 483 34.21 -2.44 -23.49
C LEU A 483 32.82 -2.34 -24.14
N GLU A 484 31.76 -2.70 -23.41
CA GLU A 484 30.41 -2.48 -23.89
C GLU A 484 30.18 -0.97 -24.05
N HIS A 485 29.62 -0.58 -25.20
CA HIS A 485 29.54 0.82 -25.62
C HIS A 485 28.82 1.68 -24.57
N ASP A 486 27.62 1.26 -24.19
CA ASP A 486 26.77 1.99 -23.23
C ASP A 486 27.45 2.07 -21.86
N VAL A 487 28.07 0.98 -21.42
CA VAL A 487 28.78 0.89 -20.13
C VAL A 487 29.94 1.89 -20.07
N THR A 488 30.73 1.98 -21.14
CA THR A 488 31.89 2.88 -21.20
C THR A 488 31.44 4.34 -21.15
N ILE A 489 30.42 4.69 -21.96
CA ILE A 489 29.84 6.03 -21.98
C ILE A 489 29.26 6.37 -20.60
N GLY A 490 28.46 5.48 -20.03
CA GLY A 490 27.84 5.67 -18.73
C GLY A 490 28.87 5.85 -17.60
N MET A 491 30.04 5.18 -17.67
CA MET A 491 31.12 5.42 -16.72
C MET A 491 31.72 6.83 -16.83
N ILE A 492 31.98 7.31 -18.05
CA ILE A 492 32.54 8.65 -18.30
C ILE A 492 31.54 9.73 -17.86
N GLU A 493 30.29 9.62 -18.31
CA GLU A 493 29.22 10.56 -17.93
C GLU A 493 28.98 10.60 -16.41
N CYS A 494 29.14 9.46 -15.73
CA CYS A 494 29.04 9.40 -14.28
C CYS A 494 30.15 10.20 -13.59
N MET A 495 31.38 10.17 -14.14
CA MET A 495 32.49 10.99 -13.64
C MET A 495 32.25 12.48 -13.88
N ASP A 496 31.74 12.84 -15.06
CA ASP A 496 31.40 14.23 -15.40
C ASP A 496 30.36 14.82 -14.46
N ILE A 497 29.37 14.03 -14.07
CA ILE A 497 28.33 14.43 -13.11
C ILE A 497 28.90 14.52 -11.70
N LEU A 498 29.64 13.51 -11.22
CA LEU A 498 30.10 13.47 -9.83
C LEU A 498 31.26 14.44 -9.55
N PHE A 499 32.10 14.72 -10.56
CA PHE A 499 33.31 15.52 -10.43
C PHE A 499 33.41 16.56 -11.57
N PRO A 500 32.45 17.49 -11.68
CA PRO A 500 32.41 18.42 -12.80
C PRO A 500 33.63 19.35 -12.77
N GLY A 501 34.42 19.33 -13.86
CA GLY A 501 35.59 20.18 -14.03
C GLY A 501 36.85 19.73 -13.27
N ASP A 502 36.80 18.66 -12.47
CA ASP A 502 37.97 18.10 -11.79
C ASP A 502 38.66 17.04 -12.68
N VAL A 503 39.24 17.51 -13.78
CA VAL A 503 39.86 16.65 -14.81
C VAL A 503 41.00 15.80 -14.23
N ASP A 504 41.76 16.33 -13.27
CA ASP A 504 42.86 15.61 -12.62
C ASP A 504 42.34 14.40 -11.82
N LEU A 505 41.25 14.56 -11.07
CA LEU A 505 40.62 13.44 -10.36
C LEU A 505 39.99 12.43 -11.31
N GLN A 506 39.33 12.91 -12.37
CA GLN A 506 38.74 12.04 -13.39
C GLN A 506 39.82 11.19 -14.09
N ASP A 507 40.92 11.81 -14.53
CA ASP A 507 42.07 11.14 -15.15
C ASP A 507 42.66 10.09 -14.21
N LYS A 508 42.87 10.46 -12.95
CA LYS A 508 43.36 9.52 -11.93
C LYS A 508 42.44 8.32 -11.73
N ILE A 509 41.12 8.52 -11.68
CA ILE A 509 40.17 7.42 -11.50
C ILE A 509 40.13 6.54 -12.76
N LEU A 510 39.96 7.15 -13.94
CA LEU A 510 39.69 6.42 -15.19
C LEU A 510 40.95 5.81 -15.81
N ASN A 511 42.07 6.52 -15.79
CA ASN A 511 43.29 6.14 -16.52
C ASN A 511 44.38 5.54 -15.62
N GLU A 512 44.41 5.85 -14.32
CA GLU A 512 45.39 5.26 -13.40
C GLU A 512 44.83 4.14 -12.51
N GLU A 513 43.67 4.36 -11.89
CA GLU A 513 43.13 3.47 -10.86
C GLU A 513 42.22 2.37 -11.43
N PHE A 514 41.32 2.70 -12.35
CA PHE A 514 40.40 1.74 -12.97
C PHE A 514 41.11 0.60 -13.72
N PRO A 515 42.20 0.83 -14.48
CA PRO A 515 42.96 -0.26 -15.10
C PRO A 515 43.49 -1.30 -14.12
N LYS A 516 43.90 -0.87 -12.90
CA LYS A 516 44.38 -1.80 -11.86
C LYS A 516 43.27 -2.75 -11.40
N TYR A 517 42.04 -2.25 -11.28
CA TYR A 517 40.86 -3.07 -10.99
C TYR A 517 40.53 -4.00 -12.16
N ARG A 518 40.45 -3.44 -13.38
CA ARG A 518 40.15 -4.16 -14.63
C ARG A 518 41.09 -5.34 -14.86
N ASP A 519 42.39 -5.08 -14.75
CA ASP A 519 43.46 -6.04 -15.04
C ASP A 519 43.77 -6.93 -13.84
N LYS A 520 43.02 -6.78 -12.74
CA LYS A 520 43.13 -7.54 -11.50
C LYS A 520 44.53 -7.46 -10.90
N GLU A 521 45.13 -6.29 -10.96
CA GLU A 521 46.48 -6.06 -10.45
C GLU A 521 46.52 -6.12 -8.91
N SER A 522 47.69 -6.52 -8.38
CA SER A 522 47.99 -6.46 -6.95
C SER A 522 46.94 -7.17 -6.06
N LEU A 523 46.18 -6.42 -5.25
CA LEU A 523 45.18 -6.96 -4.31
C LEU A 523 43.97 -7.57 -5.03
N PHE A 524 43.60 -7.03 -6.19
CA PHE A 524 42.42 -7.46 -6.96
C PHE A 524 42.56 -8.86 -7.57
N GLY A 525 43.80 -9.29 -7.86
CA GLY A 525 44.12 -10.62 -8.39
C GLY A 525 44.44 -11.66 -7.32
N LYS A 526 44.42 -11.30 -6.03
CA LYS A 526 44.70 -12.27 -4.96
C LYS A 526 43.64 -13.38 -4.97
N PRO A 527 44.00 -14.65 -4.71
CA PRO A 527 43.04 -15.75 -4.73
C PRO A 527 41.81 -15.54 -3.83
N VAL A 528 41.99 -14.87 -2.68
CA VAL A 528 40.89 -14.53 -1.78
C VAL A 528 39.93 -13.48 -2.37
N ALA A 529 40.44 -12.50 -3.11
CA ALA A 529 39.65 -11.48 -3.79
C ALA A 529 38.83 -12.11 -4.91
N VAL A 530 39.47 -12.91 -5.77
CA VAL A 530 38.83 -13.63 -6.89
C VAL A 530 37.77 -14.61 -6.39
N LYS A 531 38.03 -15.33 -5.29
CA LYS A 531 37.04 -16.22 -4.67
C LYS A 531 35.81 -15.44 -4.17
N GLY A 532 36.01 -14.20 -3.72
CA GLY A 532 34.92 -13.31 -3.32
C GLY A 532 34.04 -12.82 -4.47
N CYS A 533 34.48 -12.97 -5.73
CA CYS A 533 33.73 -12.56 -6.92
C CYS A 533 32.86 -13.68 -7.52
N SER A 534 33.01 -14.94 -7.09
CA SER A 534 32.44 -16.09 -7.82
C SER A 534 30.98 -16.41 -7.47
N LEU A 535 30.49 -15.93 -6.33
CA LEU A 535 29.14 -16.25 -5.83
C LEU A 535 28.42 -14.97 -5.40
N ASN A 536 27.26 -14.70 -6.00
CA ASN A 536 26.31 -13.69 -5.53
C ASN A 536 25.34 -14.31 -4.51
N ASP A 537 25.87 -14.74 -3.35
CA ASP A 537 25.08 -15.34 -2.26
C ASP A 537 24.59 -14.29 -1.25
N ALA A 538 23.86 -14.70 -0.21
CA ALA A 538 23.37 -13.79 0.83
C ALA A 538 24.48 -13.03 1.58
N ARG A 539 25.74 -13.47 1.55
CA ARG A 539 26.90 -12.81 2.18
C ARG A 539 27.70 -11.94 1.22
N PHE A 540 27.42 -11.99 -0.07
CA PHE A 540 28.07 -11.15 -1.07
C PHE A 540 27.79 -9.65 -0.81
N ASP A 541 28.83 -8.90 -0.47
CA ASP A 541 28.77 -7.46 -0.16
C ASP A 541 29.86 -6.74 -0.99
N PRO A 542 29.48 -6.08 -2.10
CA PRO A 542 30.40 -5.33 -2.93
C PRO A 542 31.18 -4.25 -2.19
N ALA A 543 30.52 -3.50 -1.30
CA ALA A 543 31.17 -2.40 -0.60
C ALA A 543 32.22 -2.91 0.40
N SER A 544 31.93 -4.01 1.10
CA SER A 544 32.92 -4.67 1.98
C SER A 544 34.10 -5.22 1.19
N TRP A 545 33.86 -5.80 0.00
CA TRP A 545 34.93 -6.26 -0.88
C TRP A 545 35.83 -5.09 -1.32
N TRP A 546 35.24 -3.97 -1.76
CA TRP A 546 35.99 -2.76 -2.11
C TRP A 546 36.78 -2.20 -0.93
N SER A 547 36.19 -2.20 0.28
CA SER A 547 36.90 -1.77 1.49
C SER A 547 38.16 -2.61 1.77
N ASN A 548 38.14 -3.91 1.45
CA ASN A 548 39.24 -4.83 1.74
C ASN A 548 40.31 -4.85 0.65
N PHE A 549 39.92 -4.77 -0.63
CA PHE A 549 40.83 -4.99 -1.77
C PHE A 549 41.12 -3.73 -2.59
N GLY A 550 40.33 -2.66 -2.45
CA GLY A 550 40.50 -1.39 -3.15
C GLY A 550 41.57 -0.46 -2.57
N ALA A 551 42.35 -0.90 -1.58
CA ALA A 551 43.29 -0.04 -0.84
C ALA A 551 44.40 0.59 -1.69
N ILE A 552 44.68 0.07 -2.89
CA ILE A 552 45.67 0.62 -3.82
C ILE A 552 45.10 1.63 -4.83
N THR A 553 43.78 1.81 -4.81
CA THR A 553 43.01 2.66 -5.72
C THR A 553 42.05 3.50 -4.88
N HIS A 554 42.58 4.46 -4.13
CA HIS A 554 41.82 5.15 -3.08
C HIS A 554 40.62 5.95 -3.62
N ASN A 555 40.75 6.57 -4.79
CA ASN A 555 39.68 7.38 -5.36
C ASN A 555 38.57 6.50 -5.92
N LEU A 556 38.94 5.47 -6.68
CA LEU A 556 38.03 4.45 -7.19
C LEU A 556 37.36 3.66 -6.06
N GLN A 557 38.08 3.33 -4.99
CA GLN A 557 37.52 2.66 -3.82
C GLN A 557 36.43 3.50 -3.17
N ARG A 558 36.69 4.80 -2.95
CA ARG A 558 35.70 5.72 -2.37
C ARG A 558 34.50 5.88 -3.28
N LEU A 559 34.72 6.04 -4.58
CA LEU A 559 33.67 6.11 -5.60
C LEU A 559 32.81 4.83 -5.60
N ALA A 560 33.43 3.66 -5.65
CA ALA A 560 32.74 2.38 -5.69
C ALA A 560 31.90 2.15 -4.43
N MET A 561 32.44 2.43 -3.25
CA MET A 561 31.65 2.36 -2.02
C MET A 561 30.49 3.36 -2.03
N ARG A 562 30.71 4.58 -2.52
CA ARG A 562 29.69 5.64 -2.58
C ARG A 562 28.53 5.31 -3.52
N ILE A 563 28.79 4.61 -4.63
CA ILE A 563 27.75 4.18 -5.58
C ILE A 563 27.08 2.86 -5.13
N LEU A 564 27.88 1.86 -4.76
CA LEU A 564 27.38 0.51 -4.47
C LEU A 564 26.59 0.42 -3.17
N LEU A 565 26.70 1.41 -2.28
CA LEU A 565 25.92 1.48 -1.04
C LEU A 565 24.54 2.14 -1.18
N LEU A 566 24.17 2.56 -2.40
CA LEU A 566 22.91 3.23 -2.67
C LEU A 566 21.76 2.24 -2.92
N THR A 567 20.54 2.71 -2.65
CA THR A 567 19.30 2.06 -3.13
C THR A 567 18.93 2.54 -4.52
N SER A 568 18.30 1.68 -5.31
CA SER A 568 17.63 2.03 -6.58
C SER A 568 16.11 2.13 -6.45
N SER A 569 15.54 1.97 -5.24
CA SER A 569 14.08 2.00 -5.03
C SER A 569 13.66 2.95 -3.92
N SER A 570 12.54 3.65 -4.13
CA SER A 570 11.84 4.48 -3.14
C SER A 570 10.91 3.67 -2.22
N SER A 571 10.82 2.34 -2.34
CA SER A 571 9.91 1.50 -1.54
C SER A 571 10.20 1.52 -0.03
N GLY A 572 11.43 1.92 0.35
CA GLY A 572 11.77 2.29 1.72
C GLY A 572 10.82 3.34 2.32
N CYS A 573 10.36 4.30 1.51
CA CYS A 573 9.37 5.31 1.88
C CYS A 573 7.95 4.72 1.95
N GLU A 574 7.58 3.83 1.04
CA GLU A 574 6.23 3.23 0.97
C GLU A 574 5.88 2.43 2.23
N ARG A 575 6.86 1.72 2.82
CA ARG A 575 6.66 0.96 4.06
C ARG A 575 6.25 1.83 5.26
N ASN A 576 6.48 3.15 5.16
CA ASN A 576 6.04 4.11 6.17
C ASN A 576 4.51 4.24 6.23
N TRP A 577 3.78 3.97 5.13
CA TRP A 577 2.32 4.07 5.13
C TRP A 577 1.67 3.14 6.16
N SER A 578 2.28 1.99 6.46
CA SER A 578 1.83 1.12 7.56
C SER A 578 1.90 1.79 8.94
N ALA A 579 2.88 2.67 9.17
CA ALA A 579 2.96 3.46 10.40
C ALA A 579 1.89 4.55 10.41
N PHE A 580 1.68 5.24 9.27
CA PHE A 580 0.60 6.20 9.10
C PHE A 580 -0.77 5.57 9.36
N GLU A 581 -1.10 4.42 8.77
CA GLU A 581 -2.37 3.73 9.01
C GLU A 581 -2.53 3.28 10.47
N GLY A 582 -1.45 2.80 11.10
CA GLY A 582 -1.46 2.41 12.50
C GLY A 582 -1.75 3.59 13.45
N VAL A 583 -1.24 4.77 13.12
CA VAL A 583 -1.51 6.02 13.86
C VAL A 583 -2.89 6.60 13.49
N HIS A 584 -3.29 6.44 12.23
CA HIS A 584 -4.45 7.05 11.60
C HIS A 584 -5.44 5.99 11.09
N THR A 585 -6.32 5.51 11.98
CA THR A 585 -7.36 4.53 11.63
C THR A 585 -8.72 5.19 11.42
N LYS A 586 -9.68 4.50 10.78
CA LYS A 586 -11.08 4.94 10.67
C LYS A 586 -11.71 5.35 12.02
N LYS A 587 -11.23 4.78 13.14
CA LYS A 587 -11.68 5.10 14.51
C LYS A 587 -10.92 6.25 15.19
N ARG A 588 -9.74 6.65 14.68
CA ARG A 588 -8.84 7.66 15.29
C ARG A 588 -8.55 8.77 14.26
N ASN A 589 -9.39 9.81 14.25
CA ASN A 589 -9.45 10.81 13.16
C ASN A 589 -9.18 12.27 13.58
N ARG A 590 -8.49 12.54 14.70
CA ARG A 590 -8.24 13.92 15.17
C ARG A 590 -6.82 14.11 15.74
N LEU A 591 -5.79 13.82 14.95
CA LEU A 591 -4.43 14.24 15.27
C LEU A 591 -4.06 15.41 14.35
N GLY A 592 -3.43 16.45 14.88
CA GLY A 592 -2.86 17.52 14.06
C GLY A 592 -1.64 17.01 13.28
N ILE A 593 -1.37 17.60 12.10
CA ILE A 593 -0.31 17.16 11.16
C ILE A 593 1.05 17.07 11.86
N LYS A 594 1.44 18.08 12.65
CA LYS A 594 2.71 18.07 13.40
C LYS A 594 2.83 16.89 14.37
N LEU A 595 1.75 16.55 15.07
CA LEU A 595 1.74 15.42 16.00
C LEU A 595 1.81 14.09 15.25
N LEU A 596 1.12 13.99 14.10
CA LEU A 596 1.19 12.84 13.22
C LEU A 596 2.63 12.60 12.74
N ASN A 597 3.26 13.61 12.15
CA ASN A 597 4.63 13.54 11.65
C ASN A 597 5.61 13.11 12.74
N ASN A 598 5.49 13.69 13.94
CA ASN A 598 6.34 13.36 15.07
C ASN A 598 6.19 11.90 15.55
N LEU A 599 4.95 11.40 15.60
CA LEU A 599 4.67 10.01 15.97
C LEU A 599 5.22 9.04 14.92
N VAL A 600 5.03 9.35 13.64
CA VAL A 600 5.57 8.56 12.52
C VAL A 600 7.10 8.56 12.58
N PHE A 601 7.72 9.71 12.79
CA PHE A 601 9.19 9.84 12.91
C PHE A 601 9.74 8.93 14.00
N VAL A 602 9.19 8.98 15.21
CA VAL A 602 9.63 8.13 16.32
C VAL A 602 9.37 6.66 16.00
N GLN A 603 8.17 6.32 15.54
CA GLN A 603 7.77 4.92 15.33
C GLN A 603 8.57 4.26 14.20
N PHE A 604 8.77 4.95 13.08
CA PHE A 604 9.51 4.44 11.94
C PHE A 604 10.99 4.25 12.27
N ASN A 605 11.64 5.30 12.80
CA ASN A 605 13.07 5.24 13.11
C ASN A 605 13.38 4.31 14.30
N ALA A 606 12.48 4.18 15.28
CA ALA A 606 12.64 3.18 16.35
C ALA A 606 12.55 1.74 15.82
N ARG A 607 11.70 1.47 14.81
CA ARG A 607 11.63 0.16 14.14
C ARG A 607 12.92 -0.15 13.40
N LEU A 608 13.48 0.82 12.65
CA LEU A 608 14.78 0.68 11.99
C LEU A 608 15.87 0.27 12.98
N LEU A 609 16.02 1.04 14.07
CA LEU A 609 17.04 0.80 15.08
C LEU A 609 16.83 -0.54 15.83
N SER A 610 15.58 -0.96 16.00
CA SER A 610 15.25 -2.27 16.59
C SER A 610 15.52 -3.42 15.64
N LYS A 611 15.28 -3.23 14.34
CA LYS A 611 15.56 -4.21 13.27
C LYS A 611 17.07 -4.45 13.17
N GLN A 612 17.88 -3.40 13.12
CA GLN A 612 19.36 -3.52 13.13
C GLN A 612 19.89 -4.32 14.35
N LYS A 613 19.24 -4.20 15.51
CA LYS A 613 19.60 -5.00 16.70
C LYS A 613 19.21 -6.48 16.56
N ARG A 614 18.09 -6.78 15.88
CA ARG A 614 17.54 -8.14 15.69
C ARG A 614 18.13 -8.88 14.49
N GLU A 615 18.59 -8.16 13.46
CA GLU A 615 19.20 -8.75 12.26
C GLU A 615 20.55 -9.43 12.53
N LYS A 616 21.11 -9.27 13.74
CA LYS A 616 22.19 -10.14 14.23
C LYS A 616 21.75 -11.60 14.48
N ASP A 617 20.45 -11.88 14.58
CA ASP A 617 19.94 -13.17 15.10
C ASP A 617 19.01 -13.97 14.16
N ARG A 618 18.56 -13.49 12.99
CA ARG A 618 17.71 -14.30 12.08
C ARG A 618 17.89 -14.01 10.60
N SER A 619 18.06 -15.08 9.82
CA SER A 619 17.86 -15.10 8.37
C SER A 619 16.45 -15.62 8.04
N ASP A 620 15.83 -15.00 7.04
CA ASP A 620 14.65 -15.46 6.28
C ASP A 620 13.30 -14.80 6.67
N VAL A 621 12.98 -13.72 5.96
CA VAL A 621 11.66 -13.09 5.88
C VAL A 621 11.49 -12.75 4.39
N ASP A 622 10.44 -13.26 3.76
CA ASP A 622 10.16 -13.05 2.33
C ASP A 622 9.72 -11.61 2.08
N THR A 623 10.51 -10.86 1.30
CA THR A 623 10.30 -9.43 1.02
C THR A 623 9.02 -9.17 0.22
N LEU A 624 8.52 -10.14 -0.56
CA LEU A 624 7.35 -9.92 -1.42
C LEU A 624 6.00 -9.97 -0.72
N LEU A 625 5.91 -10.59 0.46
CA LEU A 625 4.63 -10.78 1.13
C LEU A 625 4.22 -9.50 1.86
N SER A 626 3.00 -9.01 1.57
CA SER A 626 2.41 -7.92 2.32
C SER A 626 1.92 -8.42 3.68
N ASN A 627 2.12 -7.60 4.70
CA ASN A 627 1.53 -7.81 6.03
C ASN A 627 0.06 -7.34 6.10
N ASP A 628 -0.45 -6.69 5.06
CA ASP A 628 -1.80 -6.15 5.03
C ASP A 628 -2.77 -7.01 4.21
N SER A 629 -3.99 -7.13 4.73
CA SER A 629 -5.10 -7.92 4.16
C SER A 629 -5.92 -7.15 3.11
N THR A 630 -5.71 -5.85 2.97
CA THR A 630 -6.45 -4.98 2.03
C THR A 630 -6.13 -5.32 0.57
N THR A 631 -4.87 -5.62 0.25
CA THR A 631 -4.40 -5.99 -1.11
C THR A 631 -5.03 -7.29 -1.62
N ALA A 632 -5.40 -8.21 -0.71
CA ALA A 632 -6.09 -9.44 -1.08
C ALA A 632 -7.53 -9.18 -1.60
N GLN A 633 -8.15 -8.07 -1.20
CA GLN A 633 -9.50 -7.71 -1.68
C GLN A 633 -9.46 -7.18 -3.11
N GLU A 634 -8.42 -6.45 -3.51
CA GLU A 634 -8.29 -5.92 -4.88
C GLU A 634 -8.20 -7.04 -5.92
N TRP A 635 -7.45 -8.11 -5.64
CA TRP A 635 -7.39 -9.28 -6.52
C TRP A 635 -8.75 -9.94 -6.74
N ILE A 636 -9.62 -9.96 -5.72
CA ILE A 636 -10.92 -10.64 -5.75
C ILE A 636 -12.01 -9.73 -6.35
N VAL A 637 -11.88 -8.41 -6.20
CA VAL A 637 -12.95 -7.43 -6.48
C VAL A 637 -12.77 -6.68 -7.80
N ASN A 638 -11.54 -6.53 -8.33
CA ASN A 638 -11.35 -5.86 -9.63
C ASN A 638 -11.96 -6.69 -10.77
N ASP A 639 -12.99 -6.10 -11.41
CA ASP A 639 -13.82 -6.57 -12.54
C ASP A 639 -15.02 -7.50 -12.25
N ILE A 640 -15.62 -7.44 -11.05
CA ILE A 640 -17.06 -7.75 -11.00
C ILE A 640 -17.81 -6.51 -11.50
N VAL A 641 -18.04 -6.44 -12.81
CA VAL A 641 -19.18 -5.70 -13.34
C VAL A 641 -20.42 -6.38 -12.74
N VAL A 642 -20.85 -5.91 -11.57
CA VAL A 642 -22.17 -6.26 -11.05
C VAL A 642 -23.12 -5.46 -11.93
N PHE A 643 -23.57 -6.08 -13.02
CA PHE A 643 -24.90 -5.74 -13.54
C PHE A 643 -25.86 -6.07 -12.40
N VAL A 644 -26.15 -5.06 -11.56
CA VAL A 644 -27.47 -4.99 -10.97
C VAL A 644 -28.34 -4.62 -12.16
N VAL A 645 -28.97 -5.64 -12.74
CA VAL A 645 -30.13 -5.41 -13.58
C VAL A 645 -31.17 -4.93 -12.57
N ASP A 646 -31.37 -3.62 -12.50
CA ASP A 646 -32.60 -3.07 -11.97
C ASP A 646 -33.65 -3.39 -13.06
N ASP A 647 -34.32 -4.53 -12.91
CA ASP A 647 -35.59 -4.81 -13.58
C ASP A 647 -36.65 -3.93 -12.88
N ASP A 648 -37.20 -2.96 -13.63
CA ASP A 648 -38.50 -2.27 -13.52
C ASP A 648 -38.39 -1.11 -14.56
N ASP A 649 -39.15 -0.97 -15.65
CA ASP A 649 -40.57 -1.26 -15.91
C ASP A 649 -40.84 -1.52 -17.41
N ASP A 650 -41.91 -2.27 -17.67
CA ASP A 650 -42.55 -2.57 -18.96
C ASP A 650 -43.13 -1.35 -19.71
N ASP A 651 -43.18 -1.50 -21.04
CA ASP A 651 -44.17 -1.01 -22.02
C ASP A 651 -44.83 0.38 -21.86
N ASP A 652 -44.55 1.32 -22.77
CA ASP A 652 -45.56 1.79 -23.74
C ASP A 652 -44.96 2.61 -24.92
N VAL A 653 -45.73 2.60 -26.00
CA VAL A 653 -45.55 2.95 -27.41
C VAL A 653 -45.33 4.46 -27.72
N GLY A 654 -44.55 4.76 -28.77
CA GLY A 654 -44.66 6.04 -29.51
C GLY A 654 -43.38 6.48 -30.25
N GLY A 655 -43.43 6.54 -31.58
CA GLY A 655 -42.25 6.71 -32.44
C GLY A 655 -41.70 8.14 -32.62
N GLY A 656 -40.52 8.22 -33.25
CA GLY A 656 -39.92 9.48 -33.72
C GLY A 656 -38.40 9.41 -33.84
N MET A 657 -37.87 9.37 -35.06
CA MET A 657 -36.44 9.48 -35.40
C MET A 657 -35.82 10.80 -34.91
N GLY A 658 -34.61 10.73 -34.34
CA GLY A 658 -33.73 11.88 -34.11
C GLY A 658 -32.50 11.49 -33.28
N GLY A 659 -31.30 11.56 -33.87
CA GLY A 659 -30.04 11.21 -33.20
C GLY A 659 -29.56 12.27 -32.22
N LEU A 660 -28.86 11.84 -31.15
CA LEU A 660 -27.85 12.61 -30.40
C LEU A 660 -27.19 11.70 -29.34
N GLY A 661 -25.90 11.96 -29.09
CA GLY A 661 -24.97 11.09 -28.38
C GLY A 661 -25.37 10.66 -26.96
N SER A 662 -25.06 9.41 -26.64
CA SER A 662 -25.25 8.84 -25.30
C SER A 662 -24.04 9.17 -24.41
N ARG A 663 -24.26 10.09 -23.47
CA ARG A 663 -23.42 10.28 -22.28
C ARG A 663 -23.62 9.10 -21.33
N THR A 664 -22.56 8.34 -21.07
CA THR A 664 -22.53 7.29 -20.05
C THR A 664 -22.31 7.88 -18.65
N PRO A 665 -22.99 7.37 -17.59
CA PRO A 665 -22.75 7.80 -16.22
C PRO A 665 -21.46 7.16 -15.66
N LYS A 666 -20.45 7.98 -15.37
CA LYS A 666 -19.19 7.57 -14.73
C LYS A 666 -19.40 7.36 -13.22
N TYR A 667 -19.33 6.12 -12.73
CA TYR A 667 -19.04 5.86 -11.32
C TYR A 667 -17.53 5.72 -11.10
N ARG A 668 -17.02 6.53 -10.15
CA ARG A 668 -15.60 6.72 -9.82
C ARG A 668 -14.98 5.48 -9.17
N THR A 669 -14.13 4.79 -9.91
CA THR A 669 -13.05 3.95 -9.39
C THR A 669 -12.07 4.82 -8.59
N VAL A 670 -11.29 4.21 -7.69
CA VAL A 670 -10.10 4.83 -7.09
C VAL A 670 -9.27 5.41 -8.26
N ARG A 671 -9.16 6.74 -8.33
CA ARG A 671 -8.25 7.40 -9.27
C ARG A 671 -6.85 7.21 -8.71
N GLU A 672 -6.18 6.17 -9.16
CA GLU A 672 -4.74 6.25 -9.35
C GLU A 672 -4.53 7.15 -10.56
N LEU A 673 -3.84 8.27 -10.38
CA LEU A 673 -3.57 9.24 -11.44
C LEU A 673 -2.54 8.65 -12.40
N TYR A 674 -2.95 7.75 -13.28
CA TYR A 674 -2.18 7.36 -14.47
C TYR A 674 -3.17 7.00 -15.60
N ASP A 675 -3.74 8.03 -16.22
CA ASP A 675 -4.27 7.93 -17.58
C ASP A 675 -3.39 8.84 -18.45
N GLU A 676 -2.48 8.21 -19.20
CA GLU A 676 -1.82 8.83 -20.35
C GLU A 676 -2.88 9.00 -21.44
N ASN A 677 -3.53 10.17 -21.46
CA ASN A 677 -4.11 10.84 -22.62
C ASN A 677 -4.80 12.13 -22.15
N PHE A 678 -4.00 13.17 -21.98
CA PHE A 678 -4.49 14.54 -21.93
C PHE A 678 -3.72 15.32 -22.99
N GLU A 679 -4.29 15.39 -24.20
CA GLU A 679 -3.93 16.44 -25.14
C GLU A 679 -4.35 17.77 -24.50
N SER A 680 -3.40 18.66 -24.26
CA SER A 680 -3.69 20.02 -23.85
C SER A 680 -4.43 20.71 -25.00
N GLU A 681 -5.66 21.15 -24.75
CA GLU A 681 -6.30 22.15 -25.59
C GLU A 681 -5.44 23.42 -25.48
N ASP A 682 -4.76 23.76 -26.57
CA ASP A 682 -4.08 25.04 -26.71
C ASP A 682 -5.13 26.15 -26.58
N GLU A 683 -4.94 27.02 -25.59
CA GLU A 683 -5.71 28.27 -25.50
C GLU A 683 -5.31 29.14 -26.70
N GLU A 684 -6.19 29.20 -27.70
CA GLU A 684 -6.15 30.21 -28.75
C GLU A 684 -6.18 31.60 -28.11
N ILE A 685 -5.00 32.23 -28.07
CA ILE A 685 -4.87 33.67 -27.83
C ILE A 685 -5.46 34.36 -29.06
N THR A 686 -6.65 34.92 -28.90
CA THR A 686 -7.23 35.84 -29.88
C THR A 686 -6.42 37.14 -29.89
N GLU A 687 -5.45 37.26 -30.79
CA GLU A 687 -4.88 38.54 -31.18
C GLU A 687 -5.79 39.21 -32.22
N ASN A 688 -6.58 40.18 -31.76
CA ASN A 688 -7.14 41.21 -32.64
C ASN A 688 -6.02 42.21 -32.96
N GLY A 689 -5.43 42.09 -34.14
CA GLY A 689 -4.51 43.06 -34.71
C GLY A 689 -4.98 43.50 -36.09
N ASP A 690 -5.74 44.58 -36.15
CA ASP A 690 -5.89 45.38 -37.36
C ASP A 690 -4.55 46.09 -37.64
N GLY A 691 -4.01 45.99 -38.86
CA GLY A 691 -2.82 46.74 -39.25
C GLY A 691 -2.17 46.30 -40.56
N ASP A 692 -2.81 46.65 -41.66
CA ASP A 692 -2.28 47.05 -42.98
C ASP A 692 -1.02 46.37 -43.56
N GLU A 693 -1.24 45.71 -44.71
CA GLU A 693 -0.27 45.44 -45.77
C GLU A 693 0.51 46.70 -46.16
N LEU A 694 1.84 46.63 -46.25
CA LEU A 694 2.63 47.33 -47.29
C LEU A 694 4.03 46.71 -47.43
N ASP A 695 4.42 46.56 -48.70
CA ASP A 695 5.65 46.02 -49.30
C ASP A 695 6.99 46.43 -48.67
N GLY A 696 8.03 45.59 -48.83
CA GLY A 696 9.42 46.04 -48.66
C GLY A 696 10.50 44.96 -48.63
N ASP A 697 11.13 44.76 -49.78
CA ASP A 697 12.34 43.96 -50.03
C ASP A 697 13.57 44.25 -49.14
N HIS A 698 14.40 43.20 -49.01
CA HIS A 698 15.87 43.19 -49.05
C HIS A 698 16.79 43.80 -47.96
N PHE A 699 17.60 42.90 -47.39
CA PHE A 699 19.07 42.91 -47.22
C PHE A 699 19.81 43.77 -46.17
N LEU A 700 20.85 43.11 -45.59
CA LEU A 700 22.03 43.57 -44.84
C LEU A 700 21.76 44.01 -43.38
N GLY A 701 22.54 43.66 -42.36
CA GLY A 701 23.87 43.06 -42.25
C GLY A 701 24.50 43.59 -40.95
N ASP A 702 25.23 42.74 -40.22
CA ASP A 702 26.16 43.01 -39.09
C ASP A 702 25.56 43.69 -37.84
N VAL A 703 25.71 43.17 -36.60
CA VAL A 703 26.92 42.74 -35.85
C VAL A 703 26.54 41.69 -34.82
#